data_AF-A0A9X0YIV6-F1
#
_entry.id   AF-A0A9X0YIV6-F1
#
_cell.length_a   1.000
_cell.length_b   1.000
_cell.length_c   1.000
_cell.angle_alpha   90.00
_cell.angle_beta   90.00
_cell.angle_gamma   90.00
#
_symmetry.space_group_name_H-M   'P 1'
#
loop_
_entity.id
_entity.type
_entity.pdbx_description
1 polymer ?
#
loop_
_entity_poly.entity_id
_entity_poly.type
_entity_poly.pdbx_seq_one_letter_code
_entity_poly.pdbx_strand_id
1 'polypeptide(L)'
;MRKILQIINKNLGPDGFSDQEFKGSVYFQGENGLDIDKSEYIRLLDYFNNALKTSGGSVTPNDDLLVVFKHELSKIKDVNSVKTESNYYRSTIILDSGLMALCHEENSAVSKAVDLILSFSWDTIDAVELMENTSEDVFHFFRFHVKNHSGHHDININRFGTDSLSASQKILTMLMEIIEYKNTTINQHAELQSKIEKLFNEEDYEAGVEALDEFRKFYNINDLDLDDSSFYFFNKTFGLRSMGRLDEALVTIDEYIKLYEERGEIESYTYELKGELLFKQKKYVPAINCFAISEENYENQGYKKGVKAKKEEVYAKLKKKFLKVPYTERQLVFVTEDIYATRLNNLVVLKKNSLPSHIKFLEGHPLCNEVYIGHPHKQDFYLPLRSYTEILFLERVEEFVYLLQGLGATHLKASKGPNNEVDLKIEKEQDFNPTQAPYIPNSLVWYHSEVNWQQLVDERINKSVVTYSEIISSLQTAQLSSQNITDLNAELKHLLPKAGVKVSKKHTFSKADFKVLEWMFKVDFEDSSKLPEPPNSEAQSGLSHSDSQSDVYQLNLEKYEEEVLFMIEDDGKIDVSERKILNRKIKKLGLTKADALAIEDKVLVSNYSENEKQYIEELKDMVEDGKISEKERKILNRYALKFNVSPKTQKEIDAKFIDL
;
A
#
# COMPACT_ATOMS: atom_id res chain seq x y z
N MET A 1 3.24 5.51 31.91
CA MET A 1 3.17 6.98 32.07
C MET A 1 2.65 7.50 33.43
N ARG A 2 2.48 6.68 34.49
CA ARG A 2 2.09 7.20 35.85
C ARG A 2 2.94 6.66 37.00
N LYS A 3 3.96 5.85 36.73
CA LYS A 3 4.66 5.11 37.79
C LYS A 3 5.62 5.99 38.59
N ILE A 4 6.41 6.85 37.93
CA ILE A 4 7.26 7.82 38.64
C ILE A 4 6.42 8.78 39.47
N LEU A 5 5.32 9.32 38.90
CA LEU A 5 4.41 10.17 39.66
C LEU A 5 3.77 9.47 40.86
N GLN A 6 3.43 8.17 40.74
CA GLN A 6 2.97 7.36 41.88
C GLN A 6 4.06 7.19 42.94
N ILE A 7 5.32 6.96 42.53
CA ILE A 7 6.47 6.87 43.44
C ILE A 7 6.68 8.22 44.16
N ILE A 8 6.60 9.33 43.45
CA ILE A 8 6.69 10.69 44.02
C ILE A 8 5.56 10.89 45.04
N ASN A 9 4.31 10.64 44.66
CA ASN A 9 3.15 10.86 45.55
C ASN A 9 3.17 9.94 46.77
N LYS A 10 3.68 8.71 46.64
CA LYS A 10 3.85 7.78 47.76
C LYS A 10 4.85 8.29 48.80
N ASN A 11 5.96 8.89 48.35
CA ASN A 11 7.09 9.25 49.22
C ASN A 11 7.06 10.72 49.69
N LEU A 12 6.53 11.62 48.86
CA LEU A 12 6.51 13.07 49.07
C LEU A 12 5.14 13.71 48.82
N GLY A 13 4.09 12.94 48.56
CA GLY A 13 2.78 13.48 48.17
C GLY A 13 2.10 14.34 49.24
N PRO A 14 1.02 15.04 48.87
CA PRO A 14 0.39 16.08 49.69
C PRO A 14 -0.03 15.63 51.09
N ASP A 15 -0.49 14.38 51.24
CA ASP A 15 -1.01 13.83 52.50
C ASP A 15 0.09 13.48 53.52
N GLY A 16 1.37 13.44 53.09
CA GLY A 16 2.54 13.14 53.93
C GLY A 16 3.63 14.22 53.90
N PHE A 17 3.37 15.32 53.19
CA PHE A 17 4.29 16.44 53.05
C PHE A 17 4.20 17.36 54.27
N SER A 18 5.35 17.71 54.86
CA SER A 18 5.43 18.65 55.97
C SER A 18 6.20 19.89 55.52
N ASP A 19 5.49 21.01 55.38
CA ASP A 19 6.09 22.31 55.04
C ASP A 19 7.21 22.71 56.01
N GLN A 20 7.20 22.18 57.24
CA GLN A 20 8.25 22.47 58.23
C GLN A 20 9.60 21.80 57.92
N GLU A 21 9.62 20.75 57.08
CA GLU A 21 10.85 20.06 56.70
C GLU A 21 11.52 20.66 55.45
N PHE A 22 10.86 21.61 54.78
CA PHE A 22 11.34 22.27 53.57
C PHE A 22 11.44 23.78 53.79
N LYS A 23 12.59 24.36 53.47
CA LYS A 23 12.85 25.81 53.51
C LYS A 23 12.37 26.53 52.25
N GLY A 24 11.88 25.79 51.26
CA GLY A 24 11.42 26.31 49.98
C GLY A 24 10.10 25.67 49.54
N SER A 25 9.61 26.06 48.36
CA SER A 25 8.37 25.56 47.78
C SER A 25 8.60 24.23 47.04
N VAL A 26 7.63 23.33 47.12
CA VAL A 26 7.61 22.08 46.34
C VAL A 26 6.31 22.03 45.53
N TYR A 27 6.44 21.92 44.22
CA TYR A 27 5.30 21.95 43.29
C TYR A 27 5.15 20.56 42.67
N PHE A 28 3.96 19.96 42.80
CA PHE A 28 3.66 18.62 42.30
C PHE A 28 2.83 18.69 41.01
N GLN A 29 3.01 17.71 40.12
CA GLN A 29 2.16 17.56 38.94
C GLN A 29 0.80 16.98 39.34
N GLY A 30 -0.28 17.74 39.09
CA GLY A 30 -1.66 17.35 39.29
C GLY A 30 -2.41 17.08 37.98
N GLU A 31 -3.74 16.89 38.06
CA GLU A 31 -4.59 16.60 36.89
C GLU A 31 -4.58 17.72 35.82
N ASN A 32 -4.31 18.96 36.24
CA ASN A 32 -4.29 20.15 35.38
C ASN A 32 -2.86 20.65 35.05
N GLY A 33 -1.84 19.82 35.27
CA GLY A 33 -0.43 20.21 35.12
C GLY A 33 0.26 20.50 36.45
N LEU A 34 1.44 21.12 36.39
CA LEU A 34 2.24 21.46 37.56
C LEU A 34 1.53 22.55 38.38
N ASP A 35 1.35 22.33 39.69
CA ASP A 35 0.67 23.27 40.59
C ASP A 35 1.57 24.47 40.93
N ILE A 36 1.85 25.31 39.95
CA ILE A 36 2.74 26.48 40.05
C ILE A 36 2.10 27.67 39.34
N ASP A 37 2.25 28.87 39.91
CA ASP A 37 1.74 30.09 39.26
C ASP A 37 2.45 30.33 37.92
N LYS A 38 1.71 30.83 36.93
CA LYS A 38 2.21 31.04 35.57
C LYS A 38 3.46 31.93 35.52
N SER A 39 3.52 32.99 36.34
CA SER A 39 4.68 33.90 36.36
C SER A 39 5.93 33.21 36.89
N GLU A 40 5.78 32.38 37.93
CA GLU A 40 6.86 31.62 38.51
C GLU A 40 7.31 30.47 37.58
N TYR A 41 6.37 29.83 36.89
CA TYR A 41 6.68 28.81 35.89
C TYR A 41 7.52 29.36 34.73
N ILE A 42 7.15 30.54 34.21
CA ILE A 42 7.94 31.22 33.17
C ILE A 42 9.34 31.53 33.68
N ARG A 43 9.45 32.06 34.91
CA ARG A 43 10.74 32.37 35.53
C ARG A 43 11.63 31.13 35.72
N LEU A 44 11.04 30.01 36.16
CA LEU A 44 11.71 28.72 36.26
C LEU A 44 12.29 28.30 34.90
N LEU A 45 11.47 28.29 33.84
CA LEU A 45 11.90 27.92 32.49
C LEU A 45 12.99 28.86 31.99
N ASP A 46 12.87 30.17 32.21
CA ASP A 46 13.88 31.15 31.81
C ASP A 46 15.22 30.87 32.48
N TYR A 47 15.25 30.57 33.77
CA TYR A 47 16.50 30.28 34.49
C TYR A 47 17.15 28.98 34.00
N PHE A 48 16.39 27.90 33.84
CA PHE A 48 16.92 26.65 33.30
C PHE A 48 17.41 26.80 31.86
N ASN A 49 16.62 27.42 30.99
CA ASN A 49 16.99 27.63 29.59
C ASN A 49 18.20 28.54 29.44
N ASN A 50 18.32 29.59 30.26
CA ASN A 50 19.51 30.44 30.26
C ASN A 50 20.77 29.68 30.70
N ALA A 51 20.67 28.82 31.71
CA ALA A 51 21.79 28.00 32.16
C ALA A 51 22.17 26.89 31.15
N LEU A 52 21.20 26.35 30.40
CA LEU A 52 21.43 25.33 29.37
C LEU A 52 21.91 25.87 28.02
N LYS A 53 21.90 27.20 27.79
CA LYS A 53 22.31 27.82 26.52
C LYS A 53 23.68 27.36 26.02
N THR A 54 24.63 27.11 26.92
CA THR A 54 25.99 26.70 26.56
C THR A 54 26.14 25.21 26.29
N SER A 55 25.22 24.37 26.81
CA SER A 55 25.19 22.92 26.60
C SER A 55 24.23 22.48 25.49
N GLY A 56 23.45 23.39 24.91
CA GLY A 56 22.52 23.12 23.83
C GLY A 56 21.20 22.46 24.27
N GLY A 57 20.93 22.39 25.58
CA GLY A 57 19.67 21.86 26.11
C GLY A 57 18.59 22.93 26.26
N SER A 58 17.33 22.52 26.35
CA SER A 58 16.22 23.37 26.77
C SER A 58 15.17 22.59 27.55
N VAL A 59 14.43 23.29 28.41
CA VAL A 59 13.22 22.82 29.09
C VAL A 59 12.04 23.61 28.53
N THR A 60 11.00 22.89 28.12
CA THR A 60 9.81 23.39 27.42
C THR A 60 8.54 23.04 28.20
N PRO A 61 7.41 23.71 27.91
CA PRO A 61 6.12 23.34 28.49
C PRO A 61 5.61 21.94 28.14
N ASN A 62 6.17 21.30 27.10
CA ASN A 62 5.79 19.94 26.70
C ASN A 62 6.57 18.87 27.47
N ASP A 63 7.61 19.25 28.21
CA ASP A 63 8.34 18.31 29.05
C ASP A 63 7.46 17.90 30.25
N ASP A 64 7.47 16.61 30.60
CA ASP A 64 6.72 16.07 31.73
C ASP A 64 7.44 16.40 33.05
N LEU A 65 7.28 17.64 33.54
CA LEU A 65 7.76 18.07 34.86
C LEU A 65 6.87 17.46 35.95
N LEU A 66 7.42 16.51 36.72
CA LEU A 66 6.66 15.73 37.70
C LEU A 66 6.66 16.36 39.09
N VAL A 67 7.81 16.87 39.53
CA VAL A 67 7.94 17.66 40.77
C VAL A 67 9.06 18.68 40.64
N VAL A 68 8.83 19.88 41.18
CA VAL A 68 9.79 20.98 41.21
C VAL A 68 10.03 21.41 42.65
N PHE A 69 11.27 21.29 43.10
CA PHE A 69 11.75 21.91 44.33
C PHE A 69 12.29 23.29 44.00
N LYS A 70 11.91 24.31 44.76
CA LYS A 70 12.39 25.69 44.63
C LYS A 70 12.80 26.22 46.00
N HIS A 71 13.94 26.88 46.09
CA HIS A 71 14.38 27.55 47.31
C HIS A 71 15.17 28.83 46.96
N GLU A 72 14.73 29.96 47.50
CA GLU A 72 15.41 31.25 47.39
C GLU A 72 16.16 31.56 48.70
N LEU A 73 17.41 32.00 48.60
CA LEU A 73 18.27 32.25 49.75
C LEU A 73 19.05 33.56 49.60
N SER A 74 18.98 34.42 50.61
CA SER A 74 19.84 35.60 50.73
C SER A 74 21.00 35.32 51.70
N LYS A 75 22.24 35.49 51.23
CA LYS A 75 23.46 35.40 52.06
C LYS A 75 24.10 36.77 52.19
N ILE A 76 24.37 37.18 53.43
CA ILE A 76 25.14 38.40 53.72
C ILE A 76 26.57 37.99 54.05
N LYS A 77 27.54 38.47 53.26
CA LYS A 77 28.97 38.35 53.57
C LYS A 77 29.51 39.70 54.01
N ASP A 78 30.11 39.73 55.20
CA ASP A 78 30.92 40.85 55.68
C ASP A 78 32.37 40.64 55.23
N VAL A 79 32.79 41.36 54.20
CA VAL A 79 34.19 41.38 53.75
C VAL A 79 34.68 42.82 53.85
N ASN A 80 35.69 43.07 54.69
CA ASN A 80 36.33 44.39 54.86
C ASN A 80 35.34 45.54 55.16
N SER A 81 34.38 45.32 56.07
CA SER A 81 33.39 46.32 56.51
C SER A 81 32.36 46.74 55.45
N VAL A 82 32.25 45.97 54.34
CA VAL A 82 31.18 46.10 53.35
C VAL A 82 30.27 44.88 53.45
N LYS A 83 29.01 45.12 53.83
CA LYS A 83 27.96 44.10 53.76
C LYS A 83 27.57 43.91 52.30
N THR A 84 27.84 42.73 51.77
CA THR A 84 27.40 42.32 50.44
C THR A 84 26.31 41.26 50.58
N GLU A 85 25.15 41.51 49.99
CA GLU A 85 24.03 40.57 49.96
C GLU A 85 23.99 39.87 48.60
N SER A 86 24.03 38.54 48.63
CA SER A 86 23.92 37.67 47.46
C SER A 86 22.64 36.86 47.54
N ASN A 87 21.80 36.95 46.52
CA ASN A 87 20.56 36.18 46.42
C ASN A 87 20.76 34.99 45.47
N TYR A 88 20.32 33.81 45.90
CA TYR A 88 20.42 32.58 45.14
C TYR A 88 19.04 32.01 44.87
N TYR A 89 18.79 31.63 43.62
CA TYR A 89 17.65 30.81 43.20
C TYR A 89 18.14 29.37 42.99
N ARG A 90 17.62 28.44 43.78
CA ARG A 90 17.94 27.01 43.67
C ARG A 90 16.69 26.25 43.29
N SER A 91 16.83 25.35 42.33
CA SER A 91 15.72 24.49 41.95
C SER A 91 16.20 23.13 41.50
N THR A 92 15.41 22.10 41.80
CA THR A 92 15.58 20.76 41.26
C THR A 92 14.27 20.31 40.62
N ILE A 93 14.34 19.86 39.37
CA ILE A 93 13.22 19.36 38.59
C ILE A 93 13.41 17.86 38.40
N ILE A 94 12.40 17.08 38.74
CA ILE A 94 12.30 15.66 38.40
C ILE A 94 11.35 15.53 37.21
N LEU A 95 11.86 14.95 36.13
CA LEU A 95 11.13 14.65 34.91
C LEU A 95 10.98 13.12 34.75
N ASP A 96 10.10 12.68 33.86
CA ASP A 96 10.07 11.25 33.51
C ASP A 96 11.38 10.79 32.83
N SER A 97 12.06 11.69 32.13
CA SER A 97 13.34 11.42 31.44
C SER A 97 14.57 11.48 32.36
N GLY A 98 14.55 12.32 33.39
CA GLY A 98 15.75 12.54 34.21
C GLY A 98 15.57 13.53 35.35
N LEU A 99 16.69 14.08 35.80
CA LEU A 99 16.74 15.09 36.85
C LEU A 99 17.59 16.27 36.41
N MET A 100 17.13 17.48 36.72
CA MET A 100 17.88 18.71 36.50
C MET A 100 17.95 19.53 37.78
N ALA A 101 19.13 20.00 38.17
CA ALA A 101 19.35 20.81 39.36
C ALA A 101 20.12 22.09 39.02
N LEU A 102 19.53 23.24 39.34
CA LEU A 102 20.05 24.58 39.09
C LEU A 102 20.37 25.30 40.40
N CYS A 103 21.49 26.05 40.39
CA CYS A 103 21.77 27.11 41.34
C CYS A 103 22.17 28.36 40.55
N HIS A 104 21.25 29.33 40.51
CA HIS A 104 21.42 30.64 39.87
C HIS A 104 21.69 31.70 40.94
N GLU A 105 22.68 32.56 40.71
CA GLU A 105 22.92 33.73 41.56
C GLU A 105 22.26 34.96 40.93
N GLU A 106 21.25 35.53 41.61
CA GLU A 106 20.45 36.61 41.05
C GLU A 106 21.20 37.95 41.06
N ASN A 107 21.90 38.24 42.17
CA ASN A 107 22.65 39.49 42.37
C ASN A 107 24.03 39.21 43.02
N SER A 108 25.09 39.81 42.47
CA SER A 108 26.44 39.84 43.06
C SER A 108 27.05 41.24 42.92
N ALA A 109 27.65 41.76 43.99
CA ALA A 109 28.24 43.10 44.03
C ALA A 109 29.62 43.21 43.32
N VAL A 110 30.25 42.10 42.91
CA VAL A 110 31.65 42.14 42.40
C VAL A 110 31.88 41.32 41.12
N SER A 111 31.10 40.28 40.84
CA SER A 111 31.00 39.59 39.55
C SER A 111 30.00 38.45 39.69
N LYS A 112 29.05 38.30 38.76
CA LYS A 112 28.06 37.21 38.80
C LYS A 112 28.77 35.86 38.71
N ALA A 113 28.58 34.96 39.68
CA ALA A 113 29.09 33.59 39.57
C ALA A 113 28.41 32.88 38.39
N VAL A 114 29.12 31.94 37.76
CA VAL A 114 28.54 31.11 36.69
C VAL A 114 27.45 30.21 37.28
N ASP A 115 26.30 30.16 36.63
CA ASP A 115 25.20 29.29 37.03
C ASP A 115 25.66 27.83 37.07
N LEU A 116 25.35 27.15 38.17
CA LEU A 116 25.72 25.75 38.35
C LEU A 116 24.51 24.87 38.04
N ILE A 117 24.43 24.43 36.79
CA ILE A 117 23.45 23.46 36.33
C ILE A 117 24.05 22.06 36.26
N LEU A 118 23.29 21.07 36.73
CA LEU A 118 23.57 19.67 36.57
C LEU A 118 22.31 18.99 36.02
N SER A 119 22.47 18.18 34.98
CA SER A 119 21.38 17.44 34.35
C SER A 119 21.87 16.05 33.96
N PHE A 120 21.06 15.04 34.21
CA PHE A 120 21.30 13.67 33.74
C PHE A 120 19.98 12.94 33.51
N SER A 121 20.04 11.92 32.67
CA SER A 121 18.91 11.03 32.38
C SER A 121 18.91 9.82 33.32
N TRP A 122 17.73 9.27 33.63
CA TRP A 122 17.61 8.15 34.57
C TRP A 122 18.31 6.87 34.07
N ASP A 123 18.38 6.67 32.75
CA ASP A 123 19.03 5.53 32.12
C ASP A 123 20.54 5.48 32.36
N THR A 124 21.18 6.61 32.70
CA THR A 124 22.62 6.67 32.97
C THR A 124 23.00 6.41 34.42
N ILE A 125 22.02 6.32 35.33
CA ILE A 125 22.27 6.21 36.78
C ILE A 125 22.04 4.79 37.30
N ASP A 126 23.02 4.28 38.04
CA ASP A 126 22.99 2.94 38.63
C ASP A 126 22.31 2.95 40.01
N ALA A 127 22.75 3.86 40.87
CA ALA A 127 22.30 3.97 42.25
C ALA A 127 22.39 5.41 42.76
N VAL A 128 21.72 5.67 43.86
CA VAL A 128 21.80 6.94 44.60
C VAL A 128 22.00 6.67 46.09
N GLU A 129 22.88 7.45 46.72
CA GLU A 129 23.16 7.37 48.15
C GLU A 129 23.07 8.77 48.79
N LEU A 130 22.70 8.84 50.06
CA LEU A 130 22.78 10.07 50.85
C LEU A 130 24.11 10.08 51.61
N MET A 131 24.96 11.04 51.28
CA MET A 131 26.31 11.19 51.82
C MET A 131 26.38 12.41 52.75
N GLU A 132 27.29 12.35 53.72
CA GLU A 132 27.62 13.45 54.64
C GLU A 132 29.03 13.95 54.35
N ASN A 133 29.21 15.27 54.24
CA ASN A 133 30.51 15.89 54.21
C ASN A 133 30.87 16.42 55.60
N THR A 134 32.00 15.98 56.14
CA THR A 134 32.49 16.34 57.48
C THR A 134 33.59 17.41 57.46
N SER A 135 33.89 18.05 56.33
CA SER A 135 34.91 19.10 56.24
C SER A 135 34.33 20.50 56.48
N GLU A 136 34.81 21.18 57.53
CA GLU A 136 34.52 22.56 57.97
C GLU A 136 33.06 22.87 58.36
N ASP A 137 32.07 22.52 57.53
CA ASP A 137 30.64 22.64 57.80
C ASP A 137 29.94 21.31 57.45
N VAL A 138 29.19 20.73 58.39
CA VAL A 138 28.45 19.47 58.14
C VAL A 138 27.30 19.73 57.17
N PHE A 139 27.37 19.11 55.99
CA PHE A 139 26.25 19.15 55.02
C PHE A 139 26.06 17.80 54.34
N HIS A 140 24.82 17.56 53.88
CA HIS A 140 24.45 16.33 53.20
C HIS A 140 24.24 16.56 51.71
N PHE A 141 24.46 15.52 50.90
CA PHE A 141 24.23 15.55 49.47
C PHE A 141 23.85 14.16 48.95
N PHE A 142 23.06 14.13 47.88
CA PHE A 142 22.79 12.91 47.14
C PHE A 142 23.90 12.67 46.13
N ARG A 143 24.50 11.48 46.19
CA ARG A 143 25.48 11.01 45.22
C ARG A 143 24.81 10.03 44.26
N PHE A 144 24.74 10.38 42.99
CA PHE A 144 24.22 9.54 41.93
C PHE A 144 25.39 8.86 41.20
N HIS A 145 25.46 7.54 41.26
CA HIS A 145 26.51 6.74 40.62
C HIS A 145 26.17 6.51 39.15
N VAL A 146 27.12 6.79 38.26
CA VAL A 146 26.92 6.62 36.82
C VAL A 146 27.16 5.14 36.44
N LYS A 147 26.27 4.55 35.65
CA LYS A 147 26.40 3.17 35.17
C LYS A 147 27.71 2.97 34.40
N ASN A 148 28.34 1.81 34.61
CA ASN A 148 29.55 1.40 33.90
C ASN A 148 30.72 2.40 33.95
N HIS A 149 30.69 3.34 34.89
CA HIS A 149 31.70 4.38 35.05
C HIS A 149 31.96 4.62 36.54
N SER A 150 33.20 4.90 36.93
CA SER A 150 33.53 5.25 38.34
C SER A 150 33.10 6.68 38.72
N GLY A 151 32.21 7.28 37.93
CA GLY A 151 31.83 8.68 37.99
C GLY A 151 30.59 8.86 38.84
N HIS A 152 30.38 10.09 39.32
CA HIS A 152 29.19 10.40 40.09
C HIS A 152 28.76 11.85 39.90
N HIS A 153 27.49 12.11 40.15
CA HIS A 153 26.93 13.44 40.27
C HIS A 153 26.52 13.69 41.71
N ASP A 154 27.03 14.77 42.30
CA ASP A 154 26.70 15.16 43.67
C ASP A 154 25.74 16.36 43.68
N ILE A 155 24.58 16.20 44.33
CA ILE A 155 23.57 17.25 44.46
C ILE A 155 23.30 17.48 45.95
N ASN A 156 23.63 18.67 46.44
CA ASN A 156 23.38 19.04 47.83
C ASN A 156 21.86 19.03 48.14
N ILE A 157 21.47 18.51 49.32
CA ILE A 157 20.07 18.41 49.74
C ILE A 157 19.35 19.77 49.76
N ASN A 158 20.09 20.86 49.95
CA ASN A 158 19.54 22.21 49.93
C ASN A 158 19.05 22.66 48.54
N ARG A 159 19.44 21.96 47.45
CA ARG A 159 18.88 22.14 46.11
C ARG A 159 17.49 21.52 45.95
N PHE A 160 17.13 20.60 46.85
CA PHE A 160 15.78 20.09 47.02
C PHE A 160 15.00 20.92 48.07
N GLY A 161 15.52 22.07 48.47
CA GLY A 161 14.85 22.97 49.41
C GLY A 161 14.77 22.44 50.84
N THR A 162 15.61 21.49 51.24
CA THR A 162 15.61 20.96 52.62
C THR A 162 17.01 20.94 53.23
N ASP A 163 17.08 21.02 54.56
CA ASP A 163 18.23 20.67 55.39
C ASP A 163 17.86 19.57 56.43
N SER A 164 16.63 19.07 56.38
CA SER A 164 16.14 18.01 57.27
C SER A 164 16.65 16.66 56.78
N LEU A 165 17.30 15.92 57.68
CA LEU A 165 17.72 14.54 57.41
C LEU A 165 16.52 13.62 57.15
N SER A 166 15.40 13.84 57.84
CA SER A 166 14.13 13.11 57.64
C SER A 166 13.58 13.32 56.23
N ALA A 167 13.48 14.57 55.77
CA ALA A 167 13.04 14.85 54.40
C ALA A 167 14.04 14.30 53.36
N SER A 168 15.33 14.40 53.64
CA SER A 168 16.38 13.86 52.77
C SER A 168 16.26 12.33 52.62
N GLN A 169 15.89 11.59 53.66
CA GLN A 169 15.64 10.15 53.60
C GLN A 169 14.38 9.81 52.77
N LYS A 170 13.31 10.62 52.86
CA LYS A 170 12.12 10.46 52.00
C LYS A 170 12.47 10.69 50.52
N ILE A 171 13.23 11.74 50.23
CA ILE A 171 13.74 12.02 48.87
C ILE A 171 14.64 10.89 48.39
N LEU A 172 15.55 10.38 49.23
CA LEU A 172 16.40 9.24 48.88
C LEU A 172 15.57 8.02 48.47
N THR A 173 14.58 7.65 49.29
CA THR A 173 13.70 6.50 49.04
C THR A 173 12.95 6.65 47.72
N MET A 174 12.40 7.84 47.46
CA MET A 174 11.78 8.17 46.18
C MET A 174 12.75 8.00 45.01
N LEU A 175 13.94 8.59 45.09
CA LEU A 175 14.94 8.52 44.01
C LEU A 175 15.40 7.07 43.75
N MET A 176 15.60 6.29 44.81
CA MET A 176 15.93 4.85 44.69
C MET A 176 14.82 4.08 43.97
N GLU A 177 13.55 4.27 44.35
CA GLU A 177 12.41 3.61 43.69
C GLU A 177 12.27 4.04 42.21
N ILE A 178 12.56 5.30 41.88
CA ILE A 178 12.57 5.79 40.48
C ILE A 178 13.68 5.10 39.67
N ILE A 179 14.90 5.07 40.20
CA ILE A 179 16.06 4.47 39.53
C ILE A 179 15.83 2.96 39.36
N GLU A 180 15.35 2.26 40.39
CA GLU A 180 15.02 0.83 40.32
C GLU A 180 13.97 0.54 39.25
N TYR A 181 12.89 1.34 39.21
CA TYR A 181 11.84 1.20 38.20
C TYR A 181 12.38 1.40 36.77
N LYS A 182 13.18 2.45 36.55
CA LYS A 182 13.76 2.75 35.23
C LYS A 182 14.76 1.67 34.82
N ASN A 183 15.63 1.23 35.72
CA ASN A 183 16.60 0.15 35.46
C ASN A 183 15.91 -1.18 35.16
N THR A 184 14.86 -1.53 35.90
CA THR A 184 14.06 -2.74 35.63
C THR A 184 13.40 -2.68 34.26
N THR A 185 12.81 -1.53 33.89
CA THR A 185 12.14 -1.36 32.60
C THR A 185 13.12 -1.44 31.43
N ILE A 186 14.30 -0.84 31.56
CA ILE A 186 15.37 -0.89 30.56
C ILE A 186 15.89 -2.32 30.40
N ASN A 187 16.13 -3.03 31.51
CA ASN A 187 16.58 -4.42 31.45
C ASN A 187 15.53 -5.32 30.80
N GLN A 188 14.25 -5.14 31.13
CA GLN A 188 13.14 -5.88 30.50
C GLN A 188 13.05 -5.61 28.99
N HIS A 189 13.25 -4.35 28.57
CA HIS A 189 13.27 -3.98 27.15
C HIS A 189 14.40 -4.69 26.41
N ALA A 190 15.63 -4.61 26.94
CA ALA A 190 16.80 -5.27 26.36
C ALA A 190 16.68 -6.80 26.35
N GLU A 191 16.12 -7.40 27.41
CA GLU A 191 15.85 -8.84 27.48
C GLU A 191 14.81 -9.28 26.44
N LEU A 192 13.72 -8.52 26.26
CA LEU A 192 12.71 -8.81 25.25
C LEU A 192 13.27 -8.69 23.83
N GLN A 193 14.02 -7.63 23.53
CA GLN A 193 14.68 -7.48 22.22
C GLN A 193 15.66 -8.63 21.96
N SER A 194 16.53 -8.94 22.93
CA SER A 194 17.49 -10.05 22.80
C SER A 194 16.79 -11.40 22.64
N LYS A 195 15.68 -11.63 23.34
CA LYS A 195 14.84 -12.83 23.17
C LYS A 195 14.27 -12.91 21.76
N ILE A 196 13.72 -11.81 21.23
CA ILE A 196 13.17 -11.75 19.88
C ILE A 196 14.28 -12.04 18.86
N GLU A 197 15.41 -11.34 18.94
CA GLU A 197 16.55 -11.55 18.04
C GLU A 197 17.05 -13.00 18.07
N LYS A 198 17.13 -13.60 19.26
CA LYS A 198 17.49 -15.00 19.43
C LYS A 198 16.51 -15.93 18.71
N LEU A 199 15.20 -15.76 18.91
CA LEU A 199 14.17 -16.57 18.25
C LEU A 199 14.27 -16.47 16.72
N PHE A 200 14.50 -15.26 16.19
CA PHE A 200 14.68 -15.04 14.76
C PHE A 200 15.96 -15.70 14.21
N ASN A 201 17.06 -15.65 14.97
CA ASN A 201 18.32 -16.32 14.63
C ASN A 201 18.20 -17.86 14.67
N GLU A 202 17.34 -18.38 15.54
CA GLU A 202 17.00 -19.81 15.65
C GLU A 202 15.90 -20.23 14.64
N GLU A 203 15.45 -19.31 13.77
CA GLU A 203 14.39 -19.49 12.78
C GLU A 203 13.00 -19.83 13.37
N ASP A 204 12.79 -19.62 14.67
CA ASP A 204 11.50 -19.76 15.34
C ASP A 204 10.66 -18.48 15.18
N TYR A 205 10.23 -18.25 13.95
CA TYR A 205 9.54 -17.01 13.57
C TYR A 205 8.16 -16.85 14.18
N GLU A 206 7.45 -17.95 14.48
CA GLU A 206 6.10 -17.87 15.08
C GLU A 206 6.22 -17.35 16.52
N ALA A 207 7.10 -17.96 17.34
CA ALA A 207 7.36 -17.49 18.69
C ALA A 207 7.97 -16.07 18.70
N GLY A 208 8.81 -15.76 17.71
CA GLY A 208 9.37 -14.42 17.52
C GLY A 208 8.29 -13.35 17.27
N VAL A 209 7.32 -13.64 16.40
CA VAL A 209 6.18 -12.74 16.12
C VAL A 209 5.26 -12.62 17.34
N GLU A 210 5.00 -13.70 18.07
CA GLU A 210 4.24 -13.64 19.34
C GLU A 210 4.95 -12.75 20.38
N ALA A 211 6.28 -12.85 20.49
CA ALA A 211 7.08 -12.00 21.37
C ALA A 211 7.05 -10.53 20.94
N LEU A 212 6.99 -10.23 19.64
CA LEU A 212 6.78 -8.87 19.13
C LEU A 212 5.37 -8.34 19.49
N ASP A 213 4.35 -9.19 19.44
CA ASP A 213 2.99 -8.83 19.87
C ASP A 213 2.86 -8.63 21.39
N GLU A 214 3.76 -9.22 22.18
CA GLU A 214 3.97 -8.89 23.57
C GLU A 214 4.71 -7.56 23.75
N PHE A 215 5.81 -7.35 23.00
CA PHE A 215 6.60 -6.12 23.01
C PHE A 215 5.74 -4.86 22.81
N ARG A 216 4.84 -4.84 21.80
CA ARG A 216 3.96 -3.69 21.54
C ARG A 216 2.96 -3.35 22.65
N LYS A 217 2.74 -4.25 23.63
CA LYS A 217 1.87 -3.97 24.78
C LYS A 217 2.56 -3.08 25.82
N PHE A 218 3.89 -3.13 25.85
CA PHE A 218 4.72 -2.42 26.82
C PHE A 218 5.36 -1.16 26.24
N TYR A 219 5.62 -1.14 24.93
CA TYR A 219 6.36 -0.08 24.25
C TYR A 219 5.53 0.58 23.15
N ASN A 220 5.77 1.88 22.91
CA ASN A 220 5.01 2.67 21.96
C ASN A 220 5.56 2.50 20.54
N ILE A 221 4.98 1.57 19.79
CA ILE A 221 5.35 1.27 18.40
C ILE A 221 4.80 2.27 17.37
N ASN A 222 4.06 3.28 17.80
CA ASN A 222 3.49 4.30 16.92
C ASN A 222 4.30 5.61 16.93
N ASP A 223 5.36 5.69 17.74
CA ASP A 223 6.22 6.86 17.80
C ASP A 223 7.46 6.65 16.94
N LEU A 224 7.53 7.37 15.83
CA LEU A 224 8.59 7.21 14.84
C LEU A 224 9.96 7.72 15.30
N ASP A 225 9.97 8.53 16.37
CA ASP A 225 11.20 9.04 16.98
C ASP A 225 11.87 7.99 17.89
N LEU A 226 11.22 6.83 18.10
CA LEU A 226 11.74 5.71 18.89
C LEU A 226 12.15 4.55 17.98
N ASP A 227 13.29 3.93 18.29
CA ASP A 227 13.80 2.73 17.62
C ASP A 227 12.82 1.53 17.71
N ASP A 228 11.89 1.56 18.65
CA ASP A 228 10.89 0.52 18.88
C ASP A 228 9.95 0.30 17.70
N SER A 229 9.61 1.38 16.98
CA SER A 229 8.68 1.33 15.84
C SER A 229 9.29 0.55 14.68
N SER A 230 10.48 0.93 14.23
CA SER A 230 11.19 0.24 13.16
C SER A 230 11.53 -1.19 13.57
N PHE A 231 12.00 -1.40 14.81
CA PHE A 231 12.26 -2.73 15.36
C PHE A 231 11.02 -3.64 15.27
N TYR A 232 9.85 -3.17 15.71
CA TYR A 232 8.63 -3.96 15.68
C TYR A 232 8.19 -4.30 14.25
N PHE A 233 8.00 -3.28 13.41
CA PHE A 233 7.40 -3.47 12.08
C PHE A 233 8.31 -4.26 11.13
N PHE A 234 9.62 -4.01 11.13
CA PHE A 234 10.53 -4.72 10.24
C PHE A 234 10.74 -6.18 10.67
N ASN A 235 10.93 -6.44 11.97
CA ASN A 235 11.07 -7.82 12.43
C ASN A 235 9.75 -8.59 12.25
N LYS A 236 8.59 -7.99 12.55
CA LYS A 236 7.30 -8.66 12.34
C LYS A 236 7.07 -8.98 10.86
N THR A 237 7.36 -8.03 9.97
CA THR A 237 7.27 -8.23 8.52
C THR A 237 8.22 -9.34 8.06
N PHE A 238 9.46 -9.37 8.57
CA PHE A 238 10.43 -10.42 8.26
C PHE A 238 9.97 -11.80 8.73
N GLY A 239 9.47 -11.93 9.96
CA GLY A 239 8.99 -13.19 10.52
C GLY A 239 7.81 -13.73 9.72
N LEU A 240 6.78 -12.90 9.48
CA LEU A 240 5.62 -13.26 8.66
C LEU A 240 6.01 -13.67 7.24
N ARG A 241 6.93 -12.92 6.61
CA ARG A 241 7.47 -13.26 5.28
C ARG A 241 8.17 -14.61 5.27
N SER A 242 8.96 -14.92 6.29
CA SER A 242 9.73 -16.16 6.40
C SER A 242 8.82 -17.37 6.62
N MET A 243 7.67 -17.18 7.27
CA MET A 243 6.61 -18.17 7.40
C MET A 243 5.69 -18.29 6.17
N GLY A 244 5.88 -17.46 5.14
CA GLY A 244 5.02 -17.44 3.95
C GLY A 244 3.67 -16.74 4.13
N ARG A 245 3.44 -16.09 5.28
CA ARG A 245 2.24 -15.30 5.62
C ARG A 245 2.30 -13.92 4.94
N LEU A 246 2.32 -13.91 3.61
CA LEU A 246 2.63 -12.71 2.81
C LEU A 246 1.60 -11.59 2.94
N ASP A 247 0.30 -11.92 3.05
CA ASP A 247 -0.75 -10.90 3.20
C ASP A 247 -0.65 -10.17 4.55
N GLU A 248 -0.40 -10.90 5.63
CA GLU A 248 -0.18 -10.31 6.96
C GLU A 248 1.10 -9.46 7.00
N ALA A 249 2.16 -9.91 6.32
CA ALA A 249 3.39 -9.14 6.16
C ALA A 249 3.14 -7.83 5.39
N LEU A 250 2.30 -7.86 4.35
CA LEU A 250 1.90 -6.66 3.60
C LEU A 250 1.07 -5.70 4.44
N VAL A 251 0.10 -6.21 5.21
CA VAL A 251 -0.68 -5.38 6.15
C VAL A 251 0.25 -4.70 7.16
N THR A 252 1.19 -5.45 7.72
CA THR A 252 2.15 -4.94 8.72
C THR A 252 3.02 -3.82 8.15
N ILE A 253 3.58 -3.98 6.94
CA ILE A 253 4.41 -2.92 6.33
C ILE A 253 3.59 -1.72 5.86
N ASP A 254 2.33 -1.92 5.44
CA ASP A 254 1.42 -0.84 5.07
C ASP A 254 0.99 -0.01 6.27
N GLU A 255 0.79 -0.62 7.44
CA GLU A 255 0.59 0.09 8.72
C GLU A 255 1.79 0.99 9.03
N TYR A 256 3.02 0.48 8.87
CA TYR A 256 4.23 1.26 9.07
C TYR A 256 4.36 2.43 8.08
N ILE A 257 4.09 2.21 6.79
CA ILE A 257 4.06 3.27 5.76
C ILE A 257 3.08 4.37 6.15
N LYS A 258 1.88 4.00 6.62
CA LYS A 258 0.84 4.95 7.00
C LYS A 258 1.26 5.86 8.16
N LEU A 259 2.03 5.34 9.13
CA LEU A 259 2.55 6.16 10.24
C LEU A 259 3.44 7.31 9.73
N TYR A 260 4.22 7.08 8.67
CA TYR A 260 5.08 8.11 8.08
C TYR A 260 4.32 9.07 7.17
N GLU A 261 3.27 8.64 6.48
CA GLU A 261 2.43 9.55 5.68
C GLU A 261 1.89 10.74 6.50
N GLU A 262 1.74 10.57 7.81
CA GLU A 262 1.30 11.60 8.76
C GLU A 262 2.44 12.53 9.25
N ARG A 263 3.71 12.12 9.18
CA ARG A 263 4.86 12.85 9.78
C ARG A 263 6.00 13.27 8.82
N GLY A 264 6.21 12.62 7.67
CA GLY A 264 7.35 12.93 6.77
C GLY A 264 7.84 11.79 5.86
N GLU A 265 9.06 11.93 5.31
CA GLU A 265 9.64 11.00 4.33
C GLU A 265 9.84 9.58 4.87
N ILE A 266 9.40 8.58 4.11
CA ILE A 266 9.53 7.15 4.41
C ILE A 266 10.91 6.66 4.00
N GLU A 267 11.53 5.83 4.84
CA GLU A 267 12.79 5.16 4.50
C GLU A 267 12.69 4.34 3.21
N SER A 268 13.70 4.48 2.32
CA SER A 268 13.71 3.84 1.00
C SER A 268 13.58 2.31 1.05
N TYR A 269 14.16 1.69 2.08
CA TYR A 269 14.13 0.25 2.32
C TYR A 269 12.72 -0.28 2.60
N THR A 270 11.82 0.53 3.17
CA THR A 270 10.42 0.15 3.44
C THR A 270 9.69 -0.25 2.16
N TYR A 271 9.84 0.56 1.10
CA TYR A 271 9.27 0.25 -0.21
C TYR A 271 9.97 -0.92 -0.90
N GLU A 272 11.27 -1.13 -0.67
CA GLU A 272 11.98 -2.30 -1.15
C GLU A 272 11.37 -3.60 -0.58
N LEU A 273 11.14 -3.64 0.74
CA LEU A 273 10.53 -4.78 1.42
C LEU A 273 9.11 -5.05 0.94
N LYS A 274 8.28 -4.00 0.81
CA LYS A 274 6.93 -4.11 0.23
C LYS A 274 6.97 -4.64 -1.21
N GLY A 275 7.92 -4.15 -2.02
CA GLY A 275 8.14 -4.61 -3.40
C GLY A 275 8.46 -6.10 -3.48
N GLU A 276 9.29 -6.62 -2.57
CA GLU A 276 9.60 -8.05 -2.48
C GLU A 276 8.39 -8.91 -2.14
N LEU A 277 7.58 -8.47 -1.17
CA LEU A 277 6.36 -9.17 -0.77
C LEU A 277 5.37 -9.26 -1.93
N LEU A 278 5.11 -8.13 -2.60
CA LEU A 278 4.25 -8.05 -3.79
C LEU A 278 4.79 -8.92 -4.93
N PHE A 279 6.10 -8.94 -5.13
CA PHE A 279 6.71 -9.76 -6.16
C PHE A 279 6.55 -11.26 -5.88
N LYS A 280 6.68 -11.69 -4.62
CA LYS A 280 6.39 -13.07 -4.21
C LYS A 280 4.93 -13.45 -4.44
N GLN A 281 4.00 -12.51 -4.28
CA GLN A 281 2.58 -12.66 -4.62
C GLN A 281 2.29 -12.58 -6.14
N LYS A 282 3.31 -12.43 -7.00
CA LYS A 282 3.19 -12.25 -8.45
C LYS A 282 2.41 -10.98 -8.85
N LYS A 283 2.28 -10.01 -7.93
CA LYS A 283 1.69 -8.68 -8.17
C LYS A 283 2.74 -7.76 -8.80
N TYR A 284 3.04 -7.96 -10.08
CA TYR A 284 4.20 -7.35 -10.74
C TYR A 284 4.14 -5.82 -10.88
N VAL A 285 2.97 -5.25 -11.17
CA VAL A 285 2.77 -3.79 -11.35
C VAL A 285 3.01 -3.01 -10.05
N PRO A 286 2.37 -3.34 -8.91
CA PRO A 286 2.64 -2.61 -7.68
C PRO A 286 4.05 -2.93 -7.15
N ALA A 287 4.59 -4.14 -7.38
CA ALA A 287 5.95 -4.48 -6.98
C ALA A 287 7.01 -3.60 -7.68
N ILE A 288 6.91 -3.46 -9.01
CA ILE A 288 7.88 -2.66 -9.76
C ILE A 288 7.80 -1.17 -9.38
N ASN A 289 6.60 -0.68 -9.07
CA ASN A 289 6.42 0.68 -8.61
C ASN A 289 7.12 0.91 -7.25
N CYS A 290 7.00 -0.03 -6.31
CA CYS A 290 7.69 0.03 -5.02
C CYS A 290 9.22 0.08 -5.19
N PHE A 291 9.78 -0.75 -6.07
CA PHE A 291 11.22 -0.70 -6.37
C PHE A 291 11.64 0.60 -7.07
N ALA A 292 10.78 1.19 -7.91
CA ALA A 292 11.06 2.49 -8.50
C ALA A 292 11.06 3.61 -7.45
N ILE A 293 10.10 3.60 -6.50
CA ILE A 293 10.07 4.56 -5.37
C ILE A 293 11.37 4.46 -4.56
N SER A 294 11.74 3.22 -4.22
CA SER A 294 12.94 2.93 -3.45
C SER A 294 14.23 3.37 -4.17
N GLU A 295 14.39 3.07 -5.47
CA GLU A 295 15.56 3.50 -6.26
C GLU A 295 15.69 5.03 -6.36
N GLU A 296 14.56 5.73 -6.48
CA GLU A 296 14.53 7.19 -6.58
C GLU A 296 14.96 7.86 -5.27
N ASN A 297 14.61 7.27 -4.12
CA ASN A 297 14.87 7.84 -2.79
C ASN A 297 16.21 7.39 -2.18
N TYR A 298 16.86 6.33 -2.67
CA TYR A 298 18.17 5.91 -2.15
C TYR A 298 19.28 6.91 -2.50
N GLU A 299 19.89 7.49 -1.46
CA GLU A 299 21.11 8.30 -1.59
C GLU A 299 22.36 7.42 -1.81
N ASN A 300 22.43 6.28 -1.10
CA ASN A 300 23.55 5.36 -1.19
C ASN A 300 23.55 4.61 -2.53
N GLN A 301 24.64 4.76 -3.30
CA GLN A 301 24.77 4.17 -4.64
C GLN A 301 24.77 2.63 -4.65
N GLY A 302 25.24 1.99 -3.58
CA GLY A 302 25.25 0.54 -3.44
C GLY A 302 23.83 -0.03 -3.33
N TYR A 303 23.02 0.52 -2.41
CA TYR A 303 21.61 0.14 -2.25
C TYR A 303 20.80 0.46 -3.50
N LYS A 304 21.00 1.64 -4.09
CA LYS A 304 20.38 2.03 -5.36
C LYS A 304 20.66 1.01 -6.47
N LYS A 305 21.90 0.53 -6.60
CA LYS A 305 22.27 -0.50 -7.59
C LYS A 305 21.58 -1.84 -7.30
N GLY A 306 21.48 -2.24 -6.03
CA GLY A 306 20.79 -3.46 -5.61
C GLY A 306 19.30 -3.44 -5.97
N VAL A 307 18.61 -2.35 -5.64
CA VAL A 307 17.19 -2.17 -5.95
C VAL A 307 16.94 -2.06 -7.45
N LYS A 308 17.82 -1.38 -8.19
CA LYS A 308 17.74 -1.33 -9.65
C LYS A 308 17.78 -2.73 -10.27
N ALA A 309 18.62 -3.63 -9.75
CA ALA A 309 18.68 -5.01 -10.23
C ALA A 309 17.36 -5.77 -9.97
N LYS A 310 16.77 -5.61 -8.78
CA LYS A 310 15.44 -6.16 -8.45
C LYS A 310 14.34 -5.57 -9.35
N LYS A 311 14.35 -4.26 -9.59
CA LYS A 311 13.41 -3.57 -10.49
C LYS A 311 13.46 -4.16 -11.90
N GLU A 312 14.64 -4.36 -12.45
CA GLU A 312 14.83 -4.96 -13.78
C GLU A 312 14.42 -6.45 -13.82
N GLU A 313 14.63 -7.20 -12.74
CA GLU A 313 14.14 -8.58 -12.61
C GLU A 313 12.61 -8.64 -12.65
N VAL A 314 11.93 -7.84 -11.82
CA VAL A 314 10.48 -7.75 -11.80
C VAL A 314 9.95 -7.31 -13.16
N TYR A 315 10.60 -6.33 -13.80
CA TYR A 315 10.22 -5.88 -15.13
C TYR A 315 10.30 -6.99 -16.18
N ALA A 316 11.36 -7.79 -16.16
CA ALA A 316 11.51 -8.92 -17.06
C ALA A 316 10.37 -9.94 -16.91
N LYS A 317 9.84 -10.14 -15.70
CA LYS A 317 8.66 -10.98 -15.44
C LYS A 317 7.36 -10.30 -15.89
N LEU A 318 7.18 -9.02 -15.56
CA LEU A 318 6.02 -8.23 -15.96
C LEU A 318 5.80 -8.28 -17.47
N LYS A 319 6.84 -8.05 -18.28
CA LYS A 319 6.74 -8.07 -19.75
C LYS A 319 6.18 -9.37 -20.31
N LYS A 320 6.57 -10.52 -19.73
CA LYS A 320 6.12 -11.85 -20.17
C LYS A 320 4.67 -12.15 -19.76
N LYS A 321 4.17 -11.45 -18.74
CA LYS A 321 2.84 -11.67 -18.15
C LYS A 321 1.96 -10.43 -18.28
N PHE A 322 2.33 -9.45 -19.10
CA PHE A 322 1.69 -8.14 -19.14
C PHE A 322 0.19 -8.25 -19.46
N LEU A 323 -0.17 -9.06 -20.47
CA LEU A 323 -1.58 -9.30 -20.81
C LEU A 323 -2.36 -10.12 -19.77
N LYS A 324 -1.68 -10.78 -18.83
CA LYS A 324 -2.30 -11.47 -17.68
C LYS A 324 -2.60 -10.52 -16.52
N VAL A 325 -2.05 -9.31 -16.52
CA VAL A 325 -2.41 -8.28 -15.54
C VAL A 325 -3.83 -7.80 -15.88
N PRO A 326 -4.71 -7.64 -14.87
CA PRO A 326 -6.07 -7.16 -15.08
C PRO A 326 -6.10 -5.88 -15.93
N TYR A 327 -7.02 -5.81 -16.90
CA TYR A 327 -7.10 -4.70 -17.85
C TYR A 327 -7.19 -3.34 -17.15
N THR A 328 -7.94 -3.25 -16.05
CA THR A 328 -8.11 -2.02 -15.25
C THR A 328 -6.80 -1.49 -14.66
N GLU A 329 -5.85 -2.37 -14.30
CA GLU A 329 -4.53 -1.98 -13.77
C GLU A 329 -3.56 -1.54 -14.88
N ARG A 330 -3.74 -2.05 -16.10
CA ARG A 330 -2.88 -1.75 -17.27
C ARG A 330 -3.58 -0.93 -18.35
N GLN A 331 -4.68 -0.28 -18.00
CA GLN A 331 -5.51 0.47 -18.93
C GLN A 331 -4.71 1.63 -19.53
N LEU A 332 -3.95 2.34 -18.68
CA LEU A 332 -3.04 3.39 -19.11
C LEU A 332 -1.60 2.91 -19.06
N VAL A 333 -0.84 3.30 -20.08
CA VAL A 333 0.59 3.03 -20.18
C VAL A 333 1.32 4.34 -20.46
N PHE A 334 2.37 4.63 -19.70
CA PHE A 334 3.30 5.72 -19.97
C PHE A 334 4.61 5.15 -20.50
N VAL A 335 4.96 5.46 -21.75
CA VAL A 335 6.19 4.95 -22.38
C VAL A 335 7.33 5.95 -22.21
N THR A 336 8.44 5.54 -21.61
CA THR A 336 9.60 6.42 -21.34
C THR A 336 10.93 5.64 -21.37
N GLU A 337 12.07 6.29 -21.14
CA GLU A 337 13.41 5.68 -21.29
C GLU A 337 13.77 4.70 -20.14
N ASP A 338 13.18 4.88 -18.97
CA ASP A 338 13.35 3.99 -17.82
C ASP A 338 12.02 3.82 -17.07
N ILE A 339 12.04 3.15 -15.92
CA ILE A 339 10.86 2.90 -15.10
C ILE A 339 10.91 3.82 -13.89
N TYR A 340 10.01 4.80 -13.88
CA TYR A 340 9.86 5.80 -12.82
C TYR A 340 8.69 5.46 -11.91
N ALA A 341 8.81 5.85 -10.64
CA ALA A 341 7.76 5.68 -9.66
C ALA A 341 6.54 6.53 -10.01
N THR A 342 5.37 5.93 -9.91
CA THR A 342 4.06 6.57 -10.13
C THR A 342 3.16 6.48 -8.91
N ARG A 343 2.27 7.47 -8.75
CA ARG A 343 1.23 7.47 -7.70
C ARG A 343 -0.13 6.96 -8.22
N LEU A 344 -0.26 6.70 -9.52
CA LEU A 344 -1.50 6.25 -10.13
C LEU A 344 -1.54 4.73 -10.24
N ASN A 345 -2.55 4.12 -9.61
CA ASN A 345 -2.72 2.66 -9.58
C ASN A 345 -3.06 2.05 -10.95
N ASN A 346 -3.65 2.81 -11.86
CA ASN A 346 -4.06 2.35 -13.21
C ASN A 346 -3.11 2.78 -14.34
N LEU A 347 -1.93 3.32 -13.99
CA LEU A 347 -0.91 3.76 -14.94
C LEU A 347 0.34 2.87 -14.82
N VAL A 348 0.70 2.18 -15.90
CA VAL A 348 1.92 1.37 -15.94
C VAL A 348 3.01 2.11 -16.72
N VAL A 349 4.16 2.34 -16.08
CA VAL A 349 5.33 2.92 -16.74
C VAL A 349 6.10 1.82 -17.48
N LEU A 350 6.27 1.96 -18.80
CA LEU A 350 6.98 1.02 -19.65
C LEU A 350 8.23 1.65 -20.27
N LYS A 351 9.28 0.85 -20.35
CA LYS A 351 10.55 1.19 -20.96
C LYS A 351 10.48 1.04 -22.47
N LYS A 352 10.67 2.14 -23.20
CA LYS A 352 10.53 2.23 -24.67
C LYS A 352 11.34 1.18 -25.43
N ASN A 353 12.59 0.95 -25.02
CA ASN A 353 13.50 0.01 -25.68
C ASN A 353 13.36 -1.44 -25.16
N SER A 354 12.33 -1.72 -24.35
CA SER A 354 12.15 -3.00 -23.67
C SER A 354 10.67 -3.26 -23.40
N LEU A 355 9.81 -3.07 -24.41
CA LEU A 355 8.36 -3.24 -24.26
C LEU A 355 7.93 -4.72 -24.10
N PRO A 356 6.74 -4.99 -23.54
CA PRO A 356 6.11 -6.32 -23.61
C PRO A 356 5.93 -6.77 -25.06
N SER A 357 6.28 -8.01 -25.40
CA SER A 357 6.34 -8.49 -26.79
C SER A 357 4.98 -8.70 -27.46
N HIS A 358 3.92 -8.80 -26.67
CA HIS A 358 2.57 -9.12 -27.16
C HIS A 358 1.66 -7.90 -27.27
N ILE A 359 2.13 -6.71 -26.91
CA ILE A 359 1.36 -5.48 -27.12
C ILE A 359 1.77 -4.79 -28.42
N LYS A 360 0.81 -4.10 -29.03
CA LYS A 360 0.94 -3.43 -30.30
C LYS A 360 0.53 -1.96 -30.16
N PHE A 361 1.13 -1.12 -30.99
CA PHE A 361 0.84 0.29 -31.11
C PHE A 361 0.54 0.62 -32.57
N LEU A 362 -0.02 1.80 -32.83
CA LEU A 362 -0.15 2.32 -34.19
C LEU A 362 1.22 2.49 -34.86
N GLU A 363 1.21 2.56 -36.20
CA GLU A 363 2.43 2.86 -36.96
C GLU A 363 3.04 4.20 -36.50
N GLY A 364 4.36 4.24 -36.36
CA GLY A 364 5.09 5.39 -35.82
C GLY A 364 5.06 5.52 -34.28
N HIS A 365 4.33 4.65 -33.59
CA HIS A 365 4.28 4.57 -32.12
C HIS A 365 5.00 3.31 -31.59
N PRO A 366 5.37 3.28 -30.29
CA PRO A 366 5.19 4.33 -29.29
C PRO A 366 6.29 5.41 -29.32
N LEU A 367 5.87 6.63 -29.00
CA LEU A 367 6.74 7.77 -28.76
C LEU A 367 7.15 7.82 -27.28
N CYS A 368 8.29 8.44 -27.03
CA CYS A 368 8.81 8.59 -25.67
C CYS A 368 8.08 9.73 -24.96
N ASN A 369 7.82 9.54 -23.66
CA ASN A 369 7.15 10.46 -22.76
C ASN A 369 5.69 10.76 -23.17
N GLU A 370 5.01 9.73 -23.66
CA GLU A 370 3.60 9.77 -24.03
C GLU A 370 2.77 8.73 -23.28
N VAL A 371 1.49 9.06 -23.11
CA VAL A 371 0.49 8.19 -22.51
C VAL A 371 -0.34 7.52 -23.59
N TYR A 372 -0.57 6.23 -23.40
CA TYR A 372 -1.37 5.37 -24.24
C TYR A 372 -2.49 4.76 -23.41
N ILE A 373 -3.60 4.43 -24.07
CA ILE A 373 -4.74 3.74 -23.49
C ILE A 373 -5.01 2.44 -24.24
N GLY A 374 -5.33 1.38 -23.51
CA GLY A 374 -5.74 0.12 -24.09
C GLY A 374 -7.02 0.26 -24.93
N HIS A 375 -7.10 -0.47 -26.03
CA HIS A 375 -8.33 -0.60 -26.79
C HIS A 375 -9.32 -1.50 -26.00
N PRO A 376 -10.62 -1.12 -25.88
CA PRO A 376 -11.58 -1.81 -25.02
C PRO A 376 -11.83 -3.28 -25.44
N HIS A 377 -11.89 -3.56 -26.75
CA HIS A 377 -12.09 -4.91 -27.30
C HIS A 377 -10.81 -5.63 -27.77
N LYS A 378 -9.74 -4.91 -28.13
CA LYS A 378 -8.45 -5.44 -28.57
C LYS A 378 -7.40 -5.16 -27.49
N GLN A 379 -7.47 -5.86 -26.36
CA GLN A 379 -6.67 -5.49 -25.17
C GLN A 379 -5.15 -5.65 -25.32
N ASP A 380 -4.66 -6.19 -26.44
CA ASP A 380 -3.25 -6.19 -26.84
C ASP A 380 -2.85 -4.94 -27.63
N PHE A 381 -3.78 -4.04 -27.93
CA PHE A 381 -3.57 -2.86 -28.76
C PHE A 381 -3.71 -1.56 -27.95
N TYR A 382 -2.71 -0.68 -28.05
CA TYR A 382 -2.64 0.57 -27.29
C TYR A 382 -2.65 1.79 -28.23
N LEU A 383 -3.54 2.73 -27.93
CA LEU A 383 -3.80 3.93 -28.72
C LEU A 383 -3.21 5.18 -28.03
N PRO A 384 -2.68 6.16 -28.77
CA PRO A 384 -2.25 7.44 -28.20
C PRO A 384 -3.42 8.13 -27.49
N LEU A 385 -3.23 8.52 -26.23
CA LEU A 385 -4.35 9.03 -25.42
C LEU A 385 -4.95 10.34 -25.98
N ARG A 386 -4.20 11.11 -26.77
CA ARG A 386 -4.72 12.36 -27.34
C ARG A 386 -5.71 12.14 -28.49
N SER A 387 -5.64 11.01 -29.18
CA SER A 387 -6.45 10.72 -30.37
C SER A 387 -7.32 9.48 -30.25
N TYR A 388 -7.25 8.73 -29.13
CA TYR A 388 -7.97 7.46 -28.99
C TYR A 388 -9.48 7.60 -29.25
N THR A 389 -10.10 8.69 -28.78
CA THR A 389 -11.54 8.93 -28.96
C THR A 389 -11.91 9.06 -30.44
N GLU A 390 -11.07 9.73 -31.24
CA GLU A 390 -11.27 9.84 -32.69
C GLU A 390 -11.02 8.52 -33.40
N ILE A 391 -9.96 7.81 -33.04
CA ILE A 391 -9.60 6.51 -33.64
C ILE A 391 -10.72 5.48 -33.40
N LEU A 392 -11.15 5.30 -32.15
CA LEU A 392 -12.22 4.35 -31.81
C LEU A 392 -13.54 4.73 -32.47
N PHE A 393 -13.84 6.04 -32.56
CA PHE A 393 -15.02 6.53 -33.25
C PHE A 393 -15.01 6.16 -34.74
N LEU A 394 -13.87 6.37 -35.42
CA LEU A 394 -13.72 6.02 -36.84
C LEU A 394 -13.76 4.51 -37.07
N GLU A 395 -13.12 3.70 -36.21
CA GLU A 395 -13.23 2.23 -36.28
C GLU A 395 -14.70 1.77 -36.17
N ARG A 396 -15.48 2.37 -35.28
CA ARG A 396 -16.93 2.08 -35.16
C ARG A 396 -17.71 2.52 -36.38
N VAL A 397 -17.44 3.69 -36.93
CA VAL A 397 -18.09 4.16 -38.17
C VAL A 397 -17.79 3.22 -39.33
N GLU A 398 -16.53 2.82 -39.51
CA GLU A 398 -16.11 1.92 -40.58
C GLU A 398 -16.78 0.55 -40.45
N GLU A 399 -16.78 -0.04 -39.24
CA GLU A 399 -17.44 -1.31 -39.00
C GLU A 399 -18.96 -1.23 -39.20
N PHE A 400 -19.60 -0.15 -38.76
CA PHE A 400 -21.02 0.06 -38.97
C PHE A 400 -21.37 0.15 -40.46
N VAL A 401 -20.60 0.92 -41.23
CA VAL A 401 -20.80 1.02 -42.69
C VAL A 401 -20.60 -0.35 -43.36
N TYR A 402 -19.62 -1.12 -42.92
CA TYR A 402 -19.41 -2.49 -43.42
C TYR A 402 -20.59 -3.41 -43.10
N LEU A 403 -21.12 -3.34 -41.88
CA LEU A 403 -22.34 -4.05 -41.49
C LEU A 403 -23.53 -3.65 -42.38
N LEU A 404 -23.74 -2.35 -42.61
CA LEU A 404 -24.82 -1.85 -43.47
C LEU A 404 -24.71 -2.35 -44.92
N GLN A 405 -23.50 -2.46 -45.47
CA GLN A 405 -23.27 -3.05 -46.80
C GLN A 405 -23.69 -4.52 -46.84
N GLY A 406 -23.33 -5.32 -45.83
CA GLY A 406 -23.78 -6.71 -45.71
C GLY A 406 -25.29 -6.85 -45.60
N LEU A 407 -25.94 -5.89 -44.95
CA LEU A 407 -27.40 -5.82 -44.82
C LEU A 407 -28.14 -5.31 -46.07
N GLY A 408 -27.41 -5.03 -47.14
CA GLY A 408 -27.96 -4.64 -48.43
C GLY A 408 -28.32 -3.16 -48.56
N ALA A 409 -27.53 -2.27 -47.94
CA ALA A 409 -27.69 -0.82 -48.10
C ALA A 409 -27.61 -0.42 -49.57
N THR A 410 -28.42 0.57 -50.00
CA THR A 410 -28.42 1.16 -51.34
C THR A 410 -28.02 2.62 -51.32
N HIS A 411 -28.44 3.36 -50.29
CA HIS A 411 -28.09 4.75 -50.10
C HIS A 411 -27.79 5.00 -48.63
N LEU A 412 -26.66 5.64 -48.35
CA LEU A 412 -26.28 6.05 -47.01
C LEU A 412 -25.98 7.54 -46.99
N LYS A 413 -26.60 8.23 -46.04
CA LYS A 413 -26.35 9.63 -45.74
C LYS A 413 -25.79 9.76 -44.33
N ALA A 414 -24.57 10.26 -44.22
CA ALA A 414 -23.94 10.64 -42.97
C ALA A 414 -24.00 12.17 -42.79
N SER A 415 -24.42 12.59 -41.60
CA SER A 415 -24.60 14.00 -41.24
C SER A 415 -24.10 14.29 -39.83
N LYS A 416 -23.93 15.57 -39.49
CA LYS A 416 -23.56 16.00 -38.13
C LYS A 416 -24.63 15.56 -37.13
N GLY A 417 -24.21 14.86 -36.07
CA GLY A 417 -25.07 14.50 -34.95
C GLY A 417 -25.44 15.71 -34.08
N PRO A 418 -26.55 15.63 -33.33
CA PRO A 418 -27.07 16.76 -32.53
C PRO A 418 -26.07 17.31 -31.51
N ASN A 419 -25.23 16.46 -30.91
CA ASN A 419 -24.30 16.83 -29.84
C ASN A 419 -22.84 16.97 -30.31
N ASN A 420 -22.59 16.97 -31.63
CA ASN A 420 -21.24 16.99 -32.16
C ASN A 420 -20.54 18.33 -31.85
N GLU A 421 -19.43 18.27 -31.09
CA GLU A 421 -18.69 19.45 -30.63
C GLU A 421 -17.72 20.01 -31.69
N VAL A 422 -17.56 19.30 -32.82
CA VAL A 422 -16.68 19.72 -33.92
C VAL A 422 -17.50 20.33 -35.06
N ASP A 423 -17.18 21.57 -35.42
CA ASP A 423 -17.74 22.21 -36.62
C ASP A 423 -17.03 21.72 -37.88
N LEU A 424 -17.37 20.48 -38.27
CA LEU A 424 -17.06 19.93 -39.58
C LEU A 424 -18.34 19.93 -40.42
N LYS A 425 -18.25 20.37 -41.67
CA LYS A 425 -19.29 20.10 -42.66
C LYS A 425 -19.26 18.61 -42.99
N ILE A 426 -20.03 17.83 -42.25
CA ILE A 426 -20.24 16.41 -42.50
C ILE A 426 -21.56 16.30 -43.26
N GLU A 427 -21.44 16.31 -44.58
CA GLU A 427 -22.49 15.88 -45.50
C GLU A 427 -21.81 14.91 -46.47
N LYS A 428 -21.90 13.62 -46.15
CA LYS A 428 -21.39 12.56 -47.03
C LYS A 428 -22.58 11.70 -47.43
N GLU A 429 -22.72 11.50 -48.72
CA GLU A 429 -23.67 10.56 -49.29
C GLU A 429 -22.86 9.51 -50.04
N GLN A 430 -23.26 8.26 -49.88
CA GLN A 430 -22.63 7.13 -50.54
C GLN A 430 -23.70 6.18 -51.03
N ASP A 431 -23.68 5.90 -52.31
CA ASP A 431 -24.53 4.90 -52.95
C ASP A 431 -23.81 3.56 -52.99
N PHE A 432 -24.59 2.51 -52.82
CA PHE A 432 -24.17 1.12 -52.85
C PHE A 432 -25.06 0.35 -53.82
N ASN A 433 -24.52 -0.71 -54.41
CA ASN A 433 -25.28 -1.60 -55.28
C ASN A 433 -25.23 -3.01 -54.69
N PRO A 434 -26.16 -3.35 -53.78
CA PRO A 434 -26.17 -4.65 -53.13
C PRO A 434 -26.42 -5.74 -54.17
N THR A 435 -25.66 -6.84 -54.07
CA THR A 435 -25.71 -7.95 -55.05
C THR A 435 -26.16 -9.27 -54.43
N GLN A 436 -26.37 -9.30 -53.11
CA GLN A 436 -26.69 -10.51 -52.34
C GLN A 436 -27.76 -10.15 -51.30
N ALA A 437 -28.59 -11.12 -50.91
CA ALA A 437 -29.55 -10.91 -49.83
C ALA A 437 -28.84 -10.57 -48.49
N PRO A 438 -29.52 -9.86 -47.56
CA PRO A 438 -28.92 -9.36 -46.32
C PRO A 438 -28.24 -10.46 -45.49
N TYR A 439 -27.00 -10.21 -45.06
CA TYR A 439 -26.21 -11.09 -44.20
C TYR A 439 -25.37 -10.28 -43.20
N ILE A 440 -24.85 -10.95 -42.18
CA ILE A 440 -23.91 -10.37 -41.23
C ILE A 440 -22.49 -10.61 -41.75
N PRO A 441 -21.70 -9.55 -42.06
CA PRO A 441 -20.32 -9.72 -42.47
C PRO A 441 -19.43 -10.36 -41.38
N ASN A 442 -18.36 -11.03 -41.80
CA ASN A 442 -17.40 -11.65 -40.87
C ASN A 442 -16.49 -10.61 -40.20
N SER A 443 -15.86 -10.97 -39.07
CA SER A 443 -14.82 -10.19 -38.39
C SER A 443 -15.26 -8.84 -37.80
N LEU A 444 -16.49 -8.75 -37.28
CA LEU A 444 -17.01 -7.56 -36.60
C LEU A 444 -16.55 -7.54 -35.13
N VAL A 445 -15.86 -6.49 -34.70
CA VAL A 445 -15.32 -6.33 -33.34
C VAL A 445 -16.32 -5.66 -32.41
N TRP A 446 -17.03 -4.64 -32.90
CA TRP A 446 -17.96 -3.80 -32.13
C TRP A 446 -19.38 -4.36 -32.11
N TYR A 447 -19.84 -4.95 -33.22
CA TYR A 447 -21.19 -5.49 -33.38
C TYR A 447 -21.68 -6.32 -32.18
N HIS A 448 -20.84 -7.20 -31.64
CA HIS A 448 -21.19 -8.08 -30.52
C HIS A 448 -21.48 -7.34 -29.20
N SER A 449 -21.01 -6.09 -29.07
CA SER A 449 -21.29 -5.22 -27.93
C SER A 449 -22.34 -4.13 -28.21
N GLU A 450 -22.73 -3.95 -29.46
CA GLU A 450 -23.63 -2.86 -29.90
C GLU A 450 -25.08 -3.36 -30.02
N VAL A 451 -25.88 -3.14 -28.97
CA VAL A 451 -27.27 -3.62 -28.90
C VAL A 451 -28.13 -3.05 -30.03
N ASN A 452 -27.96 -1.78 -30.38
CA ASN A 452 -28.72 -1.15 -31.47
C ASN A 452 -28.39 -1.79 -32.83
N TRP A 453 -27.14 -2.19 -33.05
CA TRP A 453 -26.73 -2.84 -34.30
C TRP A 453 -27.28 -4.27 -34.39
N GLN A 454 -27.33 -4.98 -33.27
CA GLN A 454 -27.98 -6.29 -33.20
C GLN A 454 -29.48 -6.20 -33.49
N GLN A 455 -30.16 -5.19 -32.91
CA GLN A 455 -31.56 -4.92 -33.19
C GLN A 455 -31.80 -4.58 -34.66
N LEU A 456 -30.96 -3.73 -35.26
CA LEU A 456 -31.02 -3.42 -36.69
C LEU A 456 -30.94 -4.70 -37.53
N VAL A 457 -29.97 -5.58 -37.24
CA VAL A 457 -29.79 -6.85 -37.97
C VAL A 457 -31.06 -7.70 -37.87
N ASP A 458 -31.62 -7.85 -36.67
CA ASP A 458 -32.85 -8.62 -36.46
C ASP A 458 -34.04 -8.03 -37.22
N GLU A 459 -34.19 -6.71 -37.20
CA GLU A 459 -35.27 -6.02 -37.91
C GLU A 459 -35.10 -6.11 -39.42
N ARG A 460 -33.86 -6.02 -39.91
CA ARG A 460 -33.57 -6.10 -41.33
C ARG A 460 -33.81 -7.52 -41.87
N ILE A 461 -33.27 -8.53 -41.19
CA ILE A 461 -33.34 -9.93 -41.64
C ILE A 461 -34.75 -10.50 -41.46
N ASN A 462 -35.41 -10.25 -40.33
CA ASN A 462 -36.69 -10.90 -40.02
C ASN A 462 -37.93 -10.05 -40.40
N LYS A 463 -37.79 -8.72 -40.45
CA LYS A 463 -38.93 -7.80 -40.67
C LYS A 463 -38.80 -6.98 -41.96
N SER A 464 -37.75 -7.21 -42.77
CA SER A 464 -37.51 -6.54 -44.05
C SER A 464 -37.57 -5.01 -43.98
N VAL A 465 -36.99 -4.41 -42.94
CA VAL A 465 -36.87 -2.95 -42.84
C VAL A 465 -36.14 -2.38 -44.06
N VAL A 466 -36.67 -1.30 -44.62
CA VAL A 466 -36.14 -0.62 -45.82
C VAL A 466 -35.44 0.70 -45.52
N THR A 467 -35.66 1.29 -44.35
CA THR A 467 -35.00 2.53 -43.91
C THR A 467 -34.65 2.48 -42.43
N TYR A 468 -33.50 3.02 -42.06
CA TYR A 468 -33.03 3.05 -40.67
C TYR A 468 -32.18 4.29 -40.38
N SER A 469 -32.12 4.68 -39.11
CA SER A 469 -31.25 5.77 -38.66
C SER A 469 -30.58 5.43 -37.34
N GLU A 470 -29.28 5.71 -37.24
CA GLU A 470 -28.49 5.50 -36.03
C GLU A 470 -27.57 6.69 -35.77
N ILE A 471 -27.30 6.93 -34.50
CA ILE A 471 -26.31 7.91 -34.06
C ILE A 471 -25.12 7.16 -33.48
N ILE A 472 -23.96 7.30 -34.13
CA ILE A 472 -22.69 6.84 -33.57
C ILE A 472 -22.07 8.02 -32.82
N SER A 473 -21.71 7.79 -31.57
CA SER A 473 -21.12 8.82 -30.69
C SER A 473 -19.84 8.31 -30.02
N SER A 474 -18.81 9.15 -29.97
CA SER A 474 -17.56 8.82 -29.28
C SER A 474 -17.71 8.70 -27.76
N LEU A 475 -18.80 9.25 -27.19
CA LEU A 475 -19.18 9.09 -25.78
C LEU A 475 -19.43 7.63 -25.40
N GLN A 476 -19.91 6.80 -26.34
CA GLN A 476 -20.16 5.38 -26.10
C GLN A 476 -18.84 4.59 -25.88
N THR A 477 -17.71 5.16 -26.31
CA THR A 477 -16.37 4.59 -26.17
C THR A 477 -15.49 5.35 -25.18
N ALA A 478 -16.05 6.33 -24.45
CA ALA A 478 -15.29 7.13 -23.51
C ALA A 478 -14.83 6.28 -22.33
N GLN A 479 -13.51 6.15 -22.18
CA GLN A 479 -12.89 5.30 -21.15
C GLN A 479 -12.42 6.06 -19.91
N LEU A 480 -12.36 7.40 -19.97
CA LEU A 480 -11.85 8.24 -18.88
C LEU A 480 -12.86 9.30 -18.44
N SER A 481 -13.00 9.45 -17.13
CA SER A 481 -13.75 10.57 -16.54
C SER A 481 -12.90 11.85 -16.45
N SER A 482 -13.56 12.99 -16.21
CA SER A 482 -12.88 14.26 -15.93
C SER A 482 -11.93 14.19 -14.73
N GLN A 483 -12.26 13.37 -13.72
CA GLN A 483 -11.40 13.16 -12.56
C GLN A 483 -10.15 12.38 -12.97
N ASN A 484 -10.28 11.30 -13.75
CA ASN A 484 -9.12 10.54 -14.24
C ASN A 484 -8.15 11.40 -15.04
N ILE A 485 -8.65 12.33 -15.85
CA ILE A 485 -7.81 13.28 -16.60
C ILE A 485 -7.09 14.25 -15.66
N THR A 486 -7.76 14.70 -14.61
CA THR A 486 -7.17 15.61 -13.61
C THR A 486 -6.04 14.92 -12.85
N ASP A 487 -6.28 13.68 -12.38
CA ASP A 487 -5.30 12.88 -11.66
C ASP A 487 -4.11 12.53 -12.56
N LEU A 488 -4.36 12.16 -13.83
CA LEU A 488 -3.30 11.92 -14.82
C LEU A 488 -2.44 13.16 -15.08
N ASN A 489 -3.06 14.33 -15.20
CA ASN A 489 -2.32 15.58 -15.38
C ASN A 489 -1.46 15.92 -14.15
N ALA A 490 -1.95 15.64 -12.93
CA ALA A 490 -1.16 15.80 -11.72
C ALA A 490 0.03 14.84 -11.71
N GLU A 491 -0.19 13.58 -12.07
CA GLU A 491 0.84 12.56 -12.13
C GLU A 491 1.92 12.88 -13.18
N LEU A 492 1.53 13.34 -14.37
CA LEU A 492 2.49 13.71 -15.41
C LEU A 492 3.38 14.89 -15.02
N LYS A 493 2.88 15.82 -14.17
CA LYS A 493 3.72 16.88 -13.60
C LYS A 493 4.82 16.32 -12.70
N HIS A 494 4.62 15.13 -12.11
CA HIS A 494 5.62 14.43 -11.31
C HIS A 494 6.52 13.51 -12.15
N LEU A 495 5.97 12.76 -13.11
CA LEU A 495 6.73 11.79 -13.92
C LEU A 495 7.67 12.44 -14.94
N LEU A 496 7.22 13.47 -15.67
CA LEU A 496 7.99 14.05 -16.77
C LEU A 496 9.33 14.66 -16.33
N PRO A 497 9.42 15.39 -15.19
CA PRO A 497 10.71 15.85 -14.69
C PRO A 497 11.70 14.73 -14.38
N LYS A 498 11.22 13.57 -13.87
CA LYS A 498 12.07 12.38 -13.62
C LYS A 498 12.67 11.83 -14.91
N ALA A 499 11.94 11.94 -16.02
CA ALA A 499 12.39 11.63 -17.37
C ALA A 499 13.26 12.74 -18.01
N GLY A 500 13.61 13.79 -17.28
CA GLY A 500 14.38 14.92 -17.81
C GLY A 500 13.60 15.85 -18.74
N VAL A 501 12.26 15.76 -18.74
CA VAL A 501 11.38 16.54 -19.61
C VAL A 501 10.75 17.70 -18.84
N LYS A 502 10.91 18.91 -19.36
CA LYS A 502 10.19 20.09 -18.84
C LYS A 502 8.72 20.01 -19.22
N VAL A 503 7.85 20.04 -18.21
CA VAL A 503 6.39 20.02 -18.39
C VAL A 503 5.94 21.22 -19.23
N SER A 504 5.10 20.96 -20.22
CA SER A 504 4.51 21.98 -21.09
C SER A 504 3.12 21.55 -21.55
N LYS A 505 2.37 22.45 -22.20
CA LYS A 505 0.98 22.20 -22.63
C LYS A 505 0.81 20.94 -23.50
N LYS A 506 1.83 20.54 -24.27
CA LYS A 506 1.78 19.35 -25.12
C LYS A 506 1.73 18.03 -24.34
N HIS A 507 2.08 18.04 -23.06
CA HIS A 507 2.08 16.86 -22.21
C HIS A 507 0.85 16.76 -21.31
N THR A 508 0.08 17.83 -21.19
CA THR A 508 -1.16 17.85 -20.44
C THR A 508 -2.35 17.58 -21.36
N PHE A 509 -3.43 17.10 -20.77
CA PHE A 509 -4.70 16.85 -21.44
C PHE A 509 -5.76 17.84 -20.96
N SER A 510 -6.60 18.27 -21.88
CA SER A 510 -7.71 19.18 -21.64
C SER A 510 -9.00 18.57 -22.16
N LYS A 511 -10.16 19.12 -21.77
CA LYS A 511 -11.44 18.69 -22.33
C LYS A 511 -11.45 18.77 -23.87
N ALA A 512 -10.73 19.72 -24.46
CA ALA A 512 -10.66 19.89 -25.90
C ALA A 512 -9.88 18.77 -26.63
N ASP A 513 -9.14 17.92 -25.91
CA ASP A 513 -8.49 16.73 -26.47
C ASP A 513 -9.45 15.53 -26.60
N PHE A 514 -10.60 15.59 -25.92
CA PHE A 514 -11.60 14.50 -25.88
C PHE A 514 -12.95 15.00 -26.41
N LYS A 515 -12.92 15.70 -27.55
CA LYS A 515 -14.15 16.27 -28.15
C LYS A 515 -15.16 15.18 -28.44
N VAL A 516 -16.43 15.50 -28.23
CA VAL A 516 -17.53 14.61 -28.63
C VAL A 516 -17.67 14.64 -30.14
N LEU A 517 -17.45 13.46 -30.75
CA LEU A 517 -17.70 13.20 -32.16
C LEU A 517 -19.02 12.45 -32.27
N GLU A 518 -19.95 12.97 -33.06
CA GLU A 518 -21.27 12.35 -33.21
C GLU A 518 -21.75 12.48 -34.66
N TRP A 519 -22.00 11.34 -35.31
CA TRP A 519 -22.52 11.28 -36.68
C TRP A 519 -23.88 10.59 -36.69
N MET A 520 -24.84 11.20 -37.39
CA MET A 520 -26.14 10.60 -37.66
C MET A 520 -26.11 9.98 -39.05
N PHE A 521 -26.35 8.68 -39.10
CA PHE A 521 -26.49 7.91 -40.32
C PHE A 521 -27.97 7.69 -40.62
N LYS A 522 -28.35 7.91 -41.87
CA LYS A 522 -29.63 7.48 -42.43
C LYS A 522 -29.34 6.58 -43.61
N VAL A 523 -29.91 5.39 -43.59
CA VAL A 523 -29.65 4.36 -44.60
C VAL A 523 -30.96 3.87 -45.19
N ASP A 524 -30.97 3.72 -46.50
CA ASP A 524 -31.98 3.00 -47.26
C ASP A 524 -31.40 1.65 -47.69
N PHE A 525 -32.23 0.61 -47.64
CA PHE A 525 -31.88 -0.76 -48.04
C PHE A 525 -32.68 -1.19 -49.27
N GLU A 526 -32.11 -2.09 -50.05
CA GLU A 526 -32.87 -2.72 -51.14
C GLU A 526 -33.95 -3.65 -50.58
N ASP A 527 -35.02 -3.86 -51.35
CA ASP A 527 -36.03 -4.86 -51.02
C ASP A 527 -35.41 -6.26 -51.07
N SER A 528 -35.54 -7.02 -49.97
CA SER A 528 -34.97 -8.37 -49.87
C SER A 528 -35.53 -9.33 -50.94
N SER A 529 -36.71 -9.05 -51.49
CA SER A 529 -37.30 -9.82 -52.59
C SER A 529 -36.65 -9.62 -53.96
N LYS A 530 -35.84 -8.55 -54.14
CA LYS A 530 -35.22 -8.20 -55.43
C LYS A 530 -33.77 -8.66 -55.55
N LEU A 531 -33.17 -9.12 -54.47
CA LEU A 531 -31.79 -9.56 -54.44
C LEU A 531 -31.73 -11.08 -54.55
N PRO A 532 -30.81 -11.63 -55.38
CA PRO A 532 -30.60 -13.06 -55.40
C PRO A 532 -30.16 -13.52 -54.01
N GLU A 533 -30.66 -14.68 -53.58
CA GLU A 533 -30.14 -15.33 -52.38
C GLU A 533 -28.61 -15.40 -52.50
N PRO A 534 -27.86 -15.13 -51.41
CA PRO A 534 -26.40 -15.21 -51.44
C PRO A 534 -26.01 -16.55 -52.07
N PRO A 535 -25.02 -16.58 -52.97
CA PRO A 535 -24.63 -17.83 -53.61
C PRO A 535 -24.39 -18.87 -52.51
N ASN A 536 -25.17 -19.95 -52.53
CA ASN A 536 -24.94 -21.11 -51.68
C ASN A 536 -23.45 -21.44 -51.68
N SER A 537 -22.94 -21.78 -50.51
CA SER A 537 -21.59 -22.27 -50.26
C SER A 537 -21.39 -23.63 -50.94
N GLU A 538 -21.42 -23.66 -52.27
CA GLU A 538 -21.26 -24.85 -53.09
C GLU A 538 -20.19 -24.67 -54.20
N ALA A 539 -19.35 -23.63 -54.07
CA ALA A 539 -18.02 -23.58 -54.67
C ALA A 539 -16.90 -23.61 -53.62
N GLN A 540 -17.18 -24.17 -52.43
CA GLN A 540 -16.22 -24.87 -51.59
C GLN A 540 -16.77 -26.26 -51.25
N SER A 541 -16.85 -27.12 -52.26
CA SER A 541 -16.56 -28.53 -52.05
C SER A 541 -15.04 -28.65 -51.80
N GLY A 542 -14.53 -28.75 -50.57
CA GLY A 542 -15.21 -29.03 -49.32
C GLY A 542 -14.91 -28.02 -48.21
N LEU A 543 -15.97 -27.58 -47.55
CA LEU A 543 -16.19 -27.61 -46.10
C LEU A 543 -17.69 -27.28 -45.88
N SER A 544 -18.37 -28.16 -45.17
CA SER A 544 -19.83 -28.31 -45.11
C SER A 544 -20.57 -27.22 -44.33
N HIS A 545 -21.75 -26.84 -44.84
CA HIS A 545 -22.81 -26.15 -44.09
C HIS A 545 -23.33 -26.99 -42.90
N SER A 546 -23.06 -26.53 -41.67
CA SER A 546 -23.84 -26.89 -40.46
C SER A 546 -23.91 -25.81 -39.36
N ASP A 547 -23.33 -24.60 -39.54
CA ASP A 547 -22.77 -23.90 -38.37
C ASP A 547 -23.51 -22.67 -37.80
N SER A 548 -24.67 -22.20 -38.27
CA SER A 548 -25.28 -20.99 -37.67
C SER A 548 -25.85 -21.19 -36.24
N GLN A 549 -26.37 -22.39 -35.95
CA GLN A 549 -26.76 -22.75 -34.59
C GLN A 549 -25.55 -23.25 -33.78
N SER A 550 -24.56 -23.88 -34.43
CA SER A 550 -23.35 -24.31 -33.74
C SER A 550 -22.47 -23.13 -33.34
N ASP A 551 -22.43 -22.04 -34.09
CA ASP A 551 -21.64 -20.85 -33.77
C ASP A 551 -22.21 -20.11 -32.56
N VAL A 552 -23.53 -19.98 -32.47
CA VAL A 552 -24.20 -19.43 -31.27
C VAL A 552 -24.07 -20.39 -30.09
N TYR A 553 -24.19 -21.69 -30.34
CA TYR A 553 -23.98 -22.71 -29.31
C TYR A 553 -22.53 -22.70 -28.80
N GLN A 554 -21.55 -22.54 -29.69
CA GLN A 554 -20.13 -22.44 -29.40
C GLN A 554 -19.82 -21.18 -28.60
N LEU A 555 -20.40 -20.04 -28.96
CA LEU A 555 -20.27 -18.80 -28.19
C LEU A 555 -20.90 -18.93 -26.79
N ASN A 556 -21.98 -19.71 -26.67
CA ASN A 556 -22.60 -20.00 -25.38
C ASN A 556 -21.77 -20.99 -24.56
N LEU A 557 -21.07 -21.93 -25.19
CA LEU A 557 -20.08 -22.80 -24.55
C LEU A 557 -18.91 -21.96 -23.98
N GLU A 558 -18.39 -21.00 -24.76
CA GLU A 558 -17.31 -20.09 -24.31
C GLU A 558 -17.75 -19.21 -23.14
N LYS A 559 -18.95 -18.61 -23.21
CA LYS A 559 -19.53 -17.85 -22.09
C LYS A 559 -19.72 -18.70 -20.84
N TYR A 560 -20.07 -19.98 -21.01
CA TYR A 560 -20.19 -20.89 -19.87
C TYR A 560 -18.82 -21.26 -19.29
N GLU A 561 -17.80 -21.45 -20.13
CA GLU A 561 -16.42 -21.66 -19.70
C GLU A 561 -15.90 -20.50 -18.85
N GLU A 562 -16.16 -19.24 -19.23
CA GLU A 562 -15.81 -18.05 -18.43
C GLU A 562 -16.52 -18.02 -17.07
N GLU A 563 -17.79 -18.39 -17.02
CA GLU A 563 -18.56 -18.44 -15.78
C GLU A 563 -18.07 -19.55 -14.85
N VAL A 564 -17.69 -20.72 -15.38
CA VAL A 564 -17.06 -21.78 -14.58
C VAL A 564 -15.71 -21.30 -14.05
N LEU A 565 -14.90 -20.62 -14.88
CA LEU A 565 -13.61 -20.06 -14.46
C LEU A 565 -13.73 -19.09 -13.29
N PHE A 566 -14.78 -18.26 -13.33
CA PHE A 566 -15.10 -17.30 -12.27
C PHE A 566 -15.56 -18.00 -10.99
N MET A 567 -16.38 -19.06 -11.09
CA MET A 567 -16.89 -19.76 -9.91
C MET A 567 -15.80 -20.52 -9.16
N ILE A 568 -14.76 -21.00 -9.85
CA ILE A 568 -13.67 -21.76 -9.21
C ILE A 568 -12.46 -20.89 -8.83
N GLU A 569 -12.57 -19.56 -8.89
CA GLU A 569 -11.45 -18.61 -8.70
C GLU A 569 -10.87 -18.66 -7.28
N ASP A 570 -11.66 -19.06 -6.29
CA ASP A 570 -11.29 -19.10 -4.87
C ASP A 570 -10.61 -20.40 -4.44
N ASP A 571 -11.28 -21.55 -4.56
CA ASP A 571 -10.80 -22.85 -4.05
C ASP A 571 -10.51 -23.88 -5.17
N GLY A 572 -10.87 -23.55 -6.41
CA GLY A 572 -10.65 -24.41 -7.57
C GLY A 572 -11.58 -25.62 -7.64
N LYS A 573 -12.72 -25.60 -6.94
CA LYS A 573 -13.77 -26.63 -6.92
C LYS A 573 -15.11 -26.01 -7.30
N ILE A 574 -16.12 -26.84 -7.53
CA ILE A 574 -17.50 -26.39 -7.76
C ILE A 574 -18.35 -26.88 -6.59
N ASP A 575 -18.73 -25.97 -5.69
CA ASP A 575 -19.51 -26.29 -4.50
C ASP A 575 -21.03 -26.40 -4.78
N VAL A 576 -21.84 -26.72 -3.76
CA VAL A 576 -23.29 -26.89 -3.90
C VAL A 576 -24.02 -25.59 -4.27
N SER A 577 -23.50 -24.44 -3.86
CA SER A 577 -24.05 -23.11 -4.14
C SER A 577 -23.74 -22.70 -5.59
N GLU A 578 -22.49 -22.83 -6.02
CA GLU A 578 -22.01 -22.59 -7.37
C GLU A 578 -22.67 -23.54 -8.36
N ARG A 579 -22.80 -24.81 -8.01
CA ARG A 579 -23.54 -25.80 -8.81
C ARG A 579 -24.97 -25.35 -9.09
N LYS A 580 -25.65 -24.70 -8.14
CA LYS A 580 -27.01 -24.16 -8.35
C LYS A 580 -27.00 -22.97 -9.33
N ILE A 581 -25.96 -22.13 -9.29
CA ILE A 581 -25.81 -20.98 -10.18
C ILE A 581 -25.48 -21.44 -11.60
N LEU A 582 -24.50 -22.34 -11.75
CA LEU A 582 -24.08 -22.93 -13.01
C LEU A 582 -25.24 -23.68 -13.68
N ASN A 583 -26.02 -24.47 -12.93
CA ASN A 583 -27.22 -25.12 -13.47
C ASN A 583 -28.28 -24.14 -14.03
N ARG A 584 -28.40 -22.93 -13.47
CA ARG A 584 -29.27 -21.89 -14.01
C ARG A 584 -28.68 -21.29 -15.29
N LYS A 585 -27.35 -21.15 -15.36
CA LYS A 585 -26.63 -20.65 -16.54
C LYS A 585 -26.72 -21.63 -17.72
N ILE A 586 -26.54 -22.93 -17.49
CA ILE A 586 -26.75 -23.99 -18.51
C ILE A 586 -28.13 -23.84 -19.16
N LYS A 587 -29.19 -23.72 -18.35
CA LYS A 587 -30.56 -23.55 -18.86
C LYS A 587 -30.76 -22.23 -19.61
N LYS A 588 -30.15 -21.14 -19.13
CA LYS A 588 -30.26 -19.80 -19.73
C LYS A 588 -29.54 -19.72 -21.09
N LEU A 589 -28.43 -20.43 -21.22
CA LEU A 589 -27.58 -20.47 -22.43
C LEU A 589 -27.99 -21.59 -23.40
N GLY A 590 -28.97 -22.42 -23.05
CA GLY A 590 -29.47 -23.51 -23.89
C GLY A 590 -28.48 -24.66 -24.07
N LEU A 591 -27.55 -24.86 -23.14
CA LEU A 591 -26.49 -25.88 -23.23
C LEU A 591 -26.98 -27.26 -22.79
N THR A 592 -26.42 -28.32 -23.38
CA THR A 592 -26.62 -29.69 -22.89
C THR A 592 -25.81 -29.91 -21.61
N LYS A 593 -26.28 -30.83 -20.76
CA LYS A 593 -25.54 -31.22 -19.55
C LYS A 593 -24.20 -31.87 -19.89
N ALA A 594 -24.09 -32.57 -21.02
CA ALA A 594 -22.86 -33.24 -21.42
C ALA A 594 -21.76 -32.22 -21.78
N ASP A 595 -22.10 -31.19 -22.56
CA ASP A 595 -21.12 -30.17 -22.96
C ASP A 595 -20.70 -29.29 -21.78
N ALA A 596 -21.64 -28.96 -20.88
CA ALA A 596 -21.34 -28.25 -19.64
C ALA A 596 -20.38 -29.05 -18.74
N LEU A 597 -20.60 -30.36 -18.59
CA LEU A 597 -19.72 -31.23 -17.81
C LEU A 597 -18.32 -31.30 -18.44
N ALA A 598 -18.24 -31.41 -19.77
CA ALA A 598 -16.97 -31.44 -20.49
C ALA A 598 -16.17 -30.14 -20.32
N ILE A 599 -16.84 -28.98 -20.31
CA ILE A 599 -16.22 -27.69 -20.02
C ILE A 599 -15.71 -27.63 -18.59
N GLU A 600 -16.54 -28.04 -17.62
CA GLU A 600 -16.14 -28.05 -16.21
C GLU A 600 -14.94 -28.97 -15.96
N ASP A 601 -14.96 -30.18 -16.53
CA ASP A 601 -13.84 -31.10 -16.45
C ASP A 601 -12.57 -30.52 -17.07
N LYS A 602 -12.68 -29.91 -18.26
CA LYS A 602 -11.56 -29.24 -18.95
C LYS A 602 -10.98 -28.11 -18.11
N VAL A 603 -11.83 -27.27 -17.53
CA VAL A 603 -11.42 -26.11 -16.73
C VAL A 603 -10.76 -26.56 -15.43
N LEU A 604 -11.34 -27.54 -14.73
CA LEU A 604 -10.80 -28.08 -13.48
C LEU A 604 -9.42 -28.74 -13.67
N VAL A 605 -9.13 -29.31 -14.84
CA VAL A 605 -7.82 -29.91 -15.14
C VAL A 605 -6.84 -28.99 -15.88
N SER A 606 -7.25 -27.77 -16.24
CA SER A 606 -6.50 -26.85 -17.12
C SER A 606 -5.14 -26.42 -16.57
N ASN A 607 -4.97 -26.39 -15.25
CA ASN A 607 -3.75 -25.98 -14.56
C ASN A 607 -2.75 -27.12 -14.27
N TYR A 608 -3.08 -28.36 -14.64
CA TYR A 608 -2.24 -29.53 -14.43
C TYR A 608 -1.39 -29.86 -15.68
N SER A 609 -0.20 -30.39 -15.47
CA SER A 609 0.68 -30.91 -16.54
C SER A 609 0.08 -32.15 -17.21
N GLU A 610 0.52 -32.50 -18.41
CA GLU A 610 0.00 -33.68 -19.13
C GLU A 610 0.15 -34.99 -18.33
N ASN A 611 1.23 -35.11 -17.56
CA ASN A 611 1.45 -36.23 -16.67
C ASN A 611 0.45 -36.27 -15.50
N GLU A 612 0.13 -35.10 -14.94
CA GLU A 612 -0.87 -34.99 -13.87
C GLU A 612 -2.29 -35.21 -14.40
N LYS A 613 -2.58 -34.79 -15.64
CA LYS A 613 -3.86 -35.09 -16.32
C LYS A 613 -4.06 -36.59 -16.53
N GLN A 614 -3.03 -37.31 -16.96
CA GLN A 614 -3.08 -38.78 -17.08
C GLN A 614 -3.35 -39.46 -15.74
N TYR A 615 -2.81 -38.93 -14.64
CA TYR A 615 -3.13 -39.41 -13.31
C TYR A 615 -4.57 -39.09 -12.90
N ILE A 616 -5.06 -37.88 -13.20
CA ILE A 616 -6.44 -37.45 -12.90
C ILE A 616 -7.46 -38.31 -13.66
N GLU A 617 -7.17 -38.67 -14.90
CA GLU A 617 -8.03 -39.54 -15.72
C GLU A 617 -8.18 -40.93 -15.07
N GLU A 618 -7.07 -41.59 -14.73
CA GLU A 618 -7.10 -42.88 -14.02
C GLU A 618 -7.74 -42.75 -12.62
N LEU A 619 -7.59 -41.60 -11.95
CA LEU A 619 -8.25 -41.33 -10.67
C LEU A 619 -9.78 -41.26 -10.84
N LYS A 620 -10.27 -40.52 -11.84
CA LYS A 620 -11.71 -40.41 -12.13
C LYS A 620 -12.32 -41.75 -12.53
N ASP A 621 -11.60 -42.57 -13.29
CA ASP A 621 -12.06 -43.91 -13.71
C ASP A 621 -12.13 -44.90 -12.54
N MET A 622 -11.32 -44.73 -11.50
CA MET A 622 -11.28 -45.62 -10.34
C MET A 622 -12.18 -45.17 -9.18
N VAL A 623 -12.66 -43.93 -9.17
CA VAL A 623 -13.49 -43.36 -8.09
C VAL A 623 -14.97 -43.46 -8.46
N GLU A 624 -15.64 -44.50 -7.98
CA GLU A 624 -17.12 -44.57 -7.94
C GLU A 624 -17.61 -44.08 -6.56
N ASP A 625 -18.57 -43.15 -6.56
CA ASP A 625 -19.22 -42.59 -5.35
C ASP A 625 -18.27 -41.87 -4.36
N GLY A 626 -17.16 -41.30 -4.85
CA GLY A 626 -16.28 -40.42 -4.08
C GLY A 626 -15.43 -41.12 -3.01
N LYS A 627 -15.37 -42.46 -2.99
CA LYS A 627 -14.59 -43.23 -2.00
C LYS A 627 -13.58 -44.15 -2.67
N ILE A 628 -12.44 -44.37 -2.00
CA ILE A 628 -11.33 -45.20 -2.49
C ILE A 628 -10.99 -46.28 -1.47
N SER A 629 -11.00 -47.54 -1.90
CA SER A 629 -10.53 -48.69 -1.10
C SER A 629 -9.00 -48.73 -0.99
N GLU A 630 -8.47 -49.45 0.00
CA GLU A 630 -7.00 -49.65 0.13
C GLU A 630 -6.37 -50.29 -1.12
N LYS A 631 -7.14 -51.08 -1.86
CA LYS A 631 -6.68 -51.73 -3.10
C LYS A 631 -6.58 -50.72 -4.25
N GLU A 632 -7.57 -49.86 -4.43
CA GLU A 632 -7.54 -48.76 -5.42
C GLU A 632 -6.44 -47.75 -5.08
N ARG A 633 -6.25 -47.40 -3.80
CA ARG A 633 -5.15 -46.50 -3.39
C ARG A 633 -3.77 -47.03 -3.78
N LYS A 634 -3.54 -48.35 -3.63
CA LYS A 634 -2.29 -48.99 -4.05
C LYS A 634 -2.09 -48.96 -5.57
N ILE A 635 -3.17 -48.99 -6.35
CA ILE A 635 -3.13 -48.90 -7.82
C ILE A 635 -2.87 -47.45 -8.25
N LEU A 636 -3.56 -46.47 -7.65
CA LEU A 636 -3.34 -45.04 -7.90
C LEU A 636 -1.92 -44.60 -7.55
N ASN A 637 -1.33 -45.09 -6.46
CA ASN A 637 0.08 -44.82 -6.14
C ASN A 637 1.05 -45.34 -7.22
N ARG A 638 0.72 -46.45 -7.90
CA ARG A 638 1.52 -46.94 -9.04
C ARG A 638 1.33 -46.07 -10.27
N TYR A 639 0.13 -45.57 -10.52
CA TYR A 639 -0.13 -44.62 -11.61
C TYR A 639 0.59 -43.29 -11.38
N ALA A 640 0.56 -42.74 -10.17
CA ALA A 640 1.32 -41.53 -9.82
C ALA A 640 2.82 -41.71 -10.08
N LEU A 641 3.40 -42.86 -9.70
CA LEU A 641 4.79 -43.17 -10.03
C LEU A 641 5.01 -43.35 -11.54
N LYS A 642 4.11 -44.04 -12.24
CA LYS A 642 4.18 -44.28 -13.69
C LYS A 642 4.17 -42.98 -14.50
N PHE A 643 3.35 -42.02 -14.09
CA PHE A 643 3.25 -40.70 -14.72
C PHE A 643 4.18 -39.66 -14.10
N ASN A 644 5.02 -40.05 -13.13
CA ASN A 644 5.97 -39.15 -12.48
C ASN A 644 5.31 -37.96 -11.75
N VAL A 645 4.14 -38.19 -11.14
CA VAL A 645 3.43 -37.25 -10.27
C VAL A 645 4.00 -37.34 -8.86
N SER A 646 4.43 -36.21 -8.29
CA SER A 646 5.05 -36.18 -6.96
C SER A 646 4.05 -36.58 -5.86
N PRO A 647 4.48 -37.19 -4.74
CA PRO A 647 3.57 -37.54 -3.64
C PRO A 647 2.80 -36.36 -3.05
N LYS A 648 3.37 -35.15 -3.12
CA LYS A 648 2.72 -33.91 -2.67
C LYS A 648 1.60 -33.51 -3.64
N THR A 649 1.91 -33.44 -4.93
CA THR A 649 0.93 -33.15 -5.99
C THR A 649 -0.19 -34.19 -6.01
N GLN A 650 0.15 -35.47 -5.84
CA GLN A 650 -0.82 -36.56 -5.79
C GLN A 650 -1.86 -36.33 -4.69
N LYS A 651 -1.41 -35.95 -3.47
CA LYS A 651 -2.32 -35.61 -2.36
C LYS A 651 -3.19 -34.39 -2.65
N GLU A 652 -2.65 -33.37 -3.30
CA GLU A 652 -3.40 -32.16 -3.68
C GLU A 652 -4.48 -32.45 -4.73
N ILE A 653 -4.16 -33.29 -5.73
CA ILE A 653 -5.10 -33.78 -6.73
C ILE A 653 -6.18 -34.63 -6.06
N ASP A 654 -5.77 -35.60 -5.25
CA ASP A 654 -6.67 -36.50 -4.53
C ASP A 654 -7.66 -35.72 -3.66
N ALA A 655 -7.20 -34.73 -2.89
CA ALA A 655 -8.06 -33.89 -2.06
C ALA A 655 -9.05 -33.02 -2.85
N LYS A 656 -8.86 -32.86 -4.16
CA LYS A 656 -9.76 -32.12 -5.04
C LYS A 656 -10.79 -32.97 -5.74
N PHE A 657 -10.41 -34.19 -6.14
CA PHE A 657 -11.26 -35.08 -6.95
C PHE A 657 -11.88 -36.23 -6.16
N ILE A 658 -11.56 -36.37 -4.87
CA ILE A 658 -12.17 -37.32 -3.95
C ILE A 658 -12.89 -36.52 -2.87
N ASP A 659 -14.18 -36.77 -2.68
CA ASP A 659 -14.91 -36.28 -1.51
C ASP A 659 -14.39 -37.03 -0.28
N LEU A 660 -13.74 -36.32 0.65
CA LEU A 660 -13.29 -36.87 1.93
C LEU A 660 -14.45 -37.16 2.88
#